data_AF-A0A176J8K0-F1
#
_entry.id   AF-A0A176J8K0-F1
#
_cell.length_a   1.000
_cell.length_b   1.000
_cell.length_c   1.000
_cell.angle_alpha   90.00
_cell.angle_beta   90.00
_cell.angle_gamma   90.00
#
_symmetry.space_group_name_H-M   'P 1'
#
loop_
_entity.id
_entity.type
_entity.pdbx_description
1 polymer ?
#
loop_
_entity_poly.entity_id
_entity_poly.type
_entity_poly.pdbx_seq_one_letter_code
_entity_poly.pdbx_strand_id
1 'polypeptide(L)'
;MRSGTITKTLSLLLALLLAFTSIPFNQINASAAEGEQTPVQAEPRVQEEPLDPPAPELPKTASKEVTNLRTENSTTFKNSDGSYTKEIFSKPVFVEEEGNLEEISTDVDKEVIQQSGKSEEVIQPKSTLIDFFFKPIAEKGHYVTFKQNGHQLSYSLLSAEGEAGEITTSSQPAVNAEYTDNKITYENILPNLSLRNVVFNDSVKEDIILSKYQGHNTFNFNIETNLTARITEEGEISFLDNNEEEIYRLPKPFMNDSNMDSASGESQKSENVQYHLEKSSTGWILSVIADDAWLKDESRVYPVYIDPTTKIFETTDTYVSSAYPTTNYEGSRAWDSGLGMYVLKVGNYDSTTGNNFAFLKQDVTRYQYANIDWAKLNVFTTHSYYPTTPTGVWLDKVNGSWNAGTLTWNTKPSTSNLTSVNVYKGQWATFDITDTLQDWVSGKQANNGFMLHTNGNGQSYWKKFVSSENTGYDKAPHLNISYSYLAPINFKASTYNLGDNTGYIDLSWNEVKGAIKYRVWIFNGKEYKPYDVGNRTSWSTLDRSIWPDQGKNLPTNPQSYYKSSGGDTYIDRRNYAISVSAIMTSGEESLLADPITPYIPLVSEPTAPEVTAYSNGNETGYFDLKWKPVLNATGYKVWIFNGISYESFDVSNVTQWSTKEQHIWPNKSEIENGRYLLHHLPTEIGSEMVTNPSPVYLNSGGRYPTNKNYWFKVSAYNSQGESIPSVPVTPSLPTEIFSPEGSAFTLDDDLNKGFIEIEWDEISGAKGYKVWLFNGKEYEPIDVGNTTSWSSLDAGLWPTIEERQLGHYKLHLDGTGEDLPLDPSQVYKNSLGKYGDSKNYWIRVSGYGEFGESEMSAAFMPTIIPLPENIDEFTDENYTDFKENIYGLPSSLETEVSIQYYNELTPFFSEMPEPEIDTEEEVVFEEDNIEPIKDLSNEGTAVPLKLTPYQINFDRINGNLIETYLDLDEGVSKINITKIGVNYQYQAKDISAAQYPNSKWLKDAYRHFTWNFLSFKGTGYKAAKIVTTNHEWGMALLNPSRNYYTSQYNYYKKKGWESNKSAQYAFADMLGWLTEGKEYALTISKANYAFFKKFFSKGNIMDFNNNHYGRNYANKFSSVSSAFTAAKNKGYLITDETKVTDFHYKKIWNTKRYY
;
A
#
# COMPACT_ATOMS: atom_id res chain seq x y z
N MET A 1 -9.44 -39.52 -68.59
CA MET A 1 -10.67 -38.90 -68.06
C MET A 1 -10.28 -37.63 -67.30
N ARG A 2 -10.80 -36.46 -67.74
CA ARG A 2 -10.85 -35.11 -67.11
C ARG A 2 -9.75 -34.78 -66.06
N SER A 3 -8.68 -34.03 -66.35
CA SER A 3 -8.57 -32.60 -66.74
C SER A 3 -9.34 -31.62 -65.83
N GLY A 4 -8.61 -30.73 -65.14
CA GLY A 4 -8.78 -29.30 -65.42
C GLY A 4 -9.07 -28.31 -64.30
N THR A 5 -9.29 -28.70 -63.04
CA THR A 5 -9.95 -27.76 -62.08
C THR A 5 -9.29 -27.54 -60.73
N ILE A 6 -8.23 -28.26 -60.35
CA ILE A 6 -7.63 -28.12 -59.00
C ILE A 6 -6.43 -27.14 -58.98
N THR A 7 -5.70 -27.00 -60.10
CA THR A 7 -4.48 -26.19 -60.13
C THR A 7 -4.73 -24.68 -60.27
N LYS A 8 -5.89 -24.25 -60.80
CA LYS A 8 -6.24 -22.82 -60.91
C LYS A 8 -6.74 -22.23 -59.57
N THR A 9 -7.42 -23.04 -58.76
CA THR A 9 -7.97 -22.59 -57.46
C THR A 9 -6.88 -22.47 -56.41
N LEU A 10 -5.86 -23.33 -56.44
CA LEU A 10 -4.72 -23.28 -55.50
C LEU A 10 -3.76 -22.12 -55.83
N SER A 11 -3.54 -21.82 -57.13
CA SER A 11 -2.77 -20.64 -57.55
C SER A 11 -3.51 -19.32 -57.33
N LEU A 12 -4.86 -19.29 -57.44
CA LEU A 12 -5.64 -18.12 -57.05
C LEU A 12 -5.61 -17.91 -55.53
N LEU A 13 -5.69 -18.98 -54.72
CA LEU A 13 -5.59 -18.87 -53.26
C LEU A 13 -4.20 -18.40 -52.82
N LEU A 14 -3.11 -18.92 -53.41
CA LEU A 14 -1.75 -18.46 -53.10
C LEU A 14 -1.50 -17.02 -53.58
N ALA A 15 -2.04 -16.61 -54.73
CA ALA A 15 -1.93 -15.23 -55.20
C ALA A 15 -2.77 -14.24 -54.38
N LEU A 16 -3.93 -14.66 -53.85
CA LEU A 16 -4.71 -13.87 -52.89
C LEU A 16 -4.02 -13.81 -51.51
N LEU A 17 -3.39 -14.90 -51.04
CA LEU A 17 -2.63 -14.91 -49.78
C LEU A 17 -1.36 -14.04 -49.84
N LEU A 18 -0.70 -13.95 -51.00
CA LEU A 18 0.47 -13.08 -51.22
C LEU A 18 0.14 -11.59 -51.41
N ALA A 19 -1.13 -11.23 -51.68
CA ALA A 19 -1.58 -9.84 -51.76
C ALA A 19 -2.04 -9.25 -50.41
N PHE A 20 -2.31 -10.10 -49.40
CA PHE A 20 -2.78 -9.68 -48.08
C PHE A 20 -1.65 -9.55 -47.02
N THR A 21 -0.39 -9.85 -47.36
CA THR A 21 0.77 -9.70 -46.45
C THR A 21 1.59 -8.43 -46.69
N SER A 22 1.15 -7.53 -47.58
CA SER A 22 1.92 -6.35 -48.02
C SER A 22 1.20 -5.01 -47.86
N ILE A 23 0.30 -4.87 -46.89
CA ILE A 23 -0.30 -3.58 -46.52
C ILE A 23 -0.10 -3.37 -45.00
N PRO A 24 0.59 -2.28 -44.57
CA PRO A 24 0.65 -1.92 -43.16
C PRO A 24 -0.75 -1.57 -42.65
N PHE A 25 -1.20 -2.28 -41.62
CA PHE A 25 -2.45 -1.98 -40.91
C PHE A 25 -2.27 -0.69 -40.10
N ASN A 26 -2.60 0.44 -40.73
CA ASN A 26 -3.21 1.59 -40.06
C ASN A 26 -4.06 2.35 -41.09
N GLN A 27 -5.26 2.72 -40.65
CA GLN A 27 -6.34 3.43 -41.36
C GLN A 27 -7.37 2.55 -42.10
N ILE A 28 -8.46 2.23 -41.40
CA ILE A 28 -9.79 2.15 -42.00
C ILE A 28 -10.76 2.93 -41.10
N ASN A 29 -11.04 4.17 -41.51
CA ASN A 29 -12.31 4.83 -41.20
C ASN A 29 -13.34 4.34 -42.22
N ALA A 30 -14.50 3.89 -41.72
CA ALA A 30 -15.65 3.55 -42.54
C ALA A 30 -16.36 4.83 -43.02
N SER A 31 -16.72 4.87 -44.30
CA SER A 31 -17.68 5.84 -44.84
C SER A 31 -18.69 5.12 -45.74
N ALA A 32 -19.97 5.31 -45.43
CA ALA A 32 -21.13 5.38 -46.31
C ALA A 32 -22.26 6.03 -45.47
N ALA A 33 -23.04 7.00 -45.93
CA ALA A 33 -23.70 7.10 -47.22
C ALA A 33 -23.90 8.56 -47.69
N GLU A 34 -24.02 8.70 -49.01
CA GLU A 34 -24.27 9.94 -49.76
C GLU A 34 -25.70 10.47 -49.60
N GLY A 35 -25.82 11.81 -49.58
CA GLY A 35 -27.01 12.57 -49.94
C GLY A 35 -26.56 13.93 -50.49
N GLU A 36 -26.90 14.21 -51.75
CA GLU A 36 -26.48 15.36 -52.55
C GLU A 36 -26.70 16.74 -51.89
N GLN A 37 -25.73 17.66 -52.01
CA GLN A 37 -25.96 19.05 -52.45
C GLN A 37 -24.63 19.84 -52.64
N THR A 38 -24.44 20.32 -53.88
CA THR A 38 -23.62 21.45 -54.41
C THR A 38 -22.36 21.98 -53.69
N PRO A 39 -21.26 22.27 -54.43
CA PRO A 39 -19.95 22.61 -53.88
C PRO A 39 -19.86 24.05 -53.38
N VAL A 40 -19.43 24.23 -52.13
CA VAL A 40 -18.87 25.49 -51.62
C VAL A 40 -17.37 25.26 -51.41
N GLN A 41 -16.54 26.16 -51.97
CA GLN A 41 -15.08 26.11 -51.91
C GLN A 41 -14.55 25.83 -50.50
N ALA A 42 -13.82 24.72 -50.34
CA ALA A 42 -12.98 24.50 -49.17
C ALA A 42 -11.58 25.06 -49.45
N GLU A 43 -11.12 25.95 -48.56
CA GLU A 43 -9.74 26.43 -48.49
C GLU A 43 -8.75 25.27 -48.29
N PRO A 44 -7.49 25.41 -48.75
CA PRO A 44 -6.50 24.33 -48.65
C PRO A 44 -6.17 24.03 -47.19
N ARG A 45 -6.46 22.80 -46.75
CA ARG A 45 -6.05 22.30 -45.44
C ARG A 45 -4.54 22.04 -45.44
N VAL A 46 -3.80 22.92 -44.79
CA VAL A 46 -2.39 22.72 -44.44
C VAL A 46 -2.31 21.52 -43.48
N GLN A 47 -1.50 20.51 -43.81
CA GLN A 47 -1.01 19.55 -42.82
C GLN A 47 -0.05 20.31 -41.90
N GLU A 48 -0.44 20.53 -40.64
CA GLU A 48 0.49 21.04 -39.62
C GLU A 48 1.54 19.94 -39.33
N GLU A 49 2.81 20.22 -39.62
CA GLU A 49 3.93 19.44 -39.08
C GLU A 49 3.90 19.47 -37.54
N PRO A 50 4.32 18.40 -36.84
CA PRO A 50 4.45 18.45 -35.39
C PRO A 50 5.41 19.57 -34.98
N LEU A 51 5.01 20.37 -33.99
CA LEU A 51 5.76 21.53 -33.49
C LEU A 51 7.16 21.21 -32.90
N ASP A 52 7.50 19.94 -32.67
CA ASP A 52 8.77 19.50 -32.06
C ASP A 52 9.39 18.27 -32.76
N PRO A 53 10.74 18.14 -32.75
CA PRO A 53 11.46 17.04 -33.39
C PRO A 53 11.21 15.67 -32.70
N PRO A 54 11.40 14.55 -33.42
CA PRO A 54 11.28 13.19 -32.84
C PRO A 54 12.22 13.00 -31.65
N ALA A 55 11.96 11.96 -30.84
CA ALA A 55 12.86 11.61 -29.75
C ALA A 55 14.30 11.44 -30.26
N PRO A 56 15.32 11.93 -29.53
CA PRO A 56 16.70 11.68 -29.87
C PRO A 56 16.97 10.18 -29.98
N GLU A 57 17.81 9.79 -30.95
CA GLU A 57 18.22 8.39 -31.05
C GLU A 57 18.89 7.95 -29.75
N LEU A 58 18.54 6.75 -29.30
CA LEU A 58 19.18 6.12 -28.15
C LEU A 58 20.69 5.94 -28.44
N PRO A 59 21.54 5.97 -27.39
CA PRO A 59 22.98 5.89 -27.59
C PRO A 59 23.36 4.57 -28.27
N LYS A 60 23.95 4.66 -29.47
CA LYS A 60 24.59 3.55 -30.16
C LYS A 60 26.07 3.56 -29.80
N THR A 61 26.48 2.77 -28.81
CA THR A 61 27.91 2.58 -28.50
C THR A 61 28.52 1.55 -29.44
N ALA A 62 29.78 1.69 -29.84
CA ALA A 62 30.47 0.59 -30.51
C ALA A 62 30.49 -0.65 -29.59
N SER A 63 30.43 -1.85 -30.19
CA SER A 63 30.51 -3.08 -29.39
C SER A 63 31.80 -3.07 -28.58
N LYS A 64 31.69 -3.31 -27.27
CA LYS A 64 32.82 -3.27 -26.34
C LYS A 64 32.64 -4.34 -25.28
N GLU A 65 33.74 -4.96 -24.88
CA GLU A 65 33.75 -5.84 -23.72
C GLU A 65 33.35 -5.07 -22.45
N VAL A 66 32.52 -5.70 -21.64
CA VAL A 66 32.07 -5.23 -20.33
C VAL A 66 32.83 -6.04 -19.28
N THR A 67 34.08 -5.65 -18.98
CA THR A 67 35.01 -6.42 -18.15
C THR A 67 34.50 -6.70 -16.73
N ASN A 68 33.63 -5.85 -16.18
CA ASN A 68 33.00 -6.08 -14.87
C ASN A 68 31.91 -7.17 -14.89
N LEU A 69 31.53 -7.67 -16.07
CA LEU A 69 30.67 -8.85 -16.26
C LEU A 69 31.46 -10.10 -16.63
N ARG A 70 32.80 -10.02 -16.63
CA ARG A 70 33.68 -11.17 -16.80
C ARG A 70 33.47 -12.13 -15.63
N THR A 71 33.52 -13.42 -15.93
CA THR A 71 33.54 -14.49 -14.92
C THR A 71 34.74 -15.38 -15.22
N GLU A 72 35.14 -16.26 -14.30
CA GLU A 72 36.16 -17.29 -14.55
C GLU A 72 35.93 -18.01 -15.88
N ASN A 73 34.69 -18.30 -16.27
CA ASN A 73 34.35 -19.04 -17.48
C ASN A 73 33.81 -18.22 -18.68
N SER A 74 33.81 -16.87 -18.64
CA SER A 74 33.13 -16.12 -19.72
C SER A 74 33.55 -14.66 -19.93
N THR A 75 33.46 -14.23 -21.19
CA THR A 75 33.62 -12.83 -21.66
C THR A 75 32.29 -12.28 -22.18
N THR A 76 31.95 -11.04 -21.82
CA THR A 76 30.68 -10.41 -22.21
C THR A 76 30.92 -9.11 -22.95
N PHE A 77 30.29 -8.93 -24.11
CA PHE A 77 30.34 -7.75 -24.95
C PHE A 77 28.95 -7.10 -25.02
N LYS A 78 28.86 -5.78 -24.81
CA LYS A 78 27.61 -5.04 -25.06
C LYS A 78 27.63 -4.52 -26.49
N ASN A 79 26.67 -4.94 -27.30
CA ASN A 79 26.54 -4.58 -28.71
C ASN A 79 25.92 -3.18 -28.86
N SER A 80 26.00 -2.64 -30.08
CA SER A 80 25.53 -1.28 -30.39
C SER A 80 24.02 -1.10 -30.38
N ASP A 81 23.27 -2.18 -30.53
CA ASP A 81 21.82 -2.24 -30.46
C ASP A 81 21.29 -2.49 -29.03
N GLY A 82 22.18 -2.60 -28.04
CA GLY A 82 21.83 -2.89 -26.65
C GLY A 82 21.72 -4.37 -26.30
N SER A 83 21.86 -5.28 -27.27
CA SER A 83 22.03 -6.70 -27.01
C SER A 83 23.43 -7.00 -26.44
N TYR A 84 23.63 -8.23 -26.00
CA TYR A 84 24.90 -8.74 -25.49
C TYR A 84 25.38 -9.92 -26.32
N THR A 85 26.68 -9.96 -26.61
CA THR A 85 27.35 -11.16 -27.13
C THR A 85 28.22 -11.74 -26.03
N LYS A 86 28.28 -13.07 -25.91
CA LYS A 86 29.04 -13.72 -24.85
C LYS A 86 29.68 -15.03 -25.31
N GLU A 87 30.85 -15.31 -24.77
CA GLU A 87 31.54 -16.60 -24.94
C GLU A 87 31.59 -17.33 -23.59
N ILE A 88 31.16 -18.58 -23.56
CA ILE A 88 31.02 -19.38 -22.34
C ILE A 88 31.80 -20.68 -22.48
N PHE A 89 32.71 -20.92 -21.56
CA PHE A 89 33.57 -22.10 -21.51
C PHE A 89 33.16 -23.04 -20.37
N SER A 90 33.40 -24.34 -20.51
CA SER A 90 33.09 -25.31 -19.46
C SER A 90 34.18 -25.39 -18.37
N LYS A 91 35.33 -24.75 -18.58
CA LYS A 91 36.41 -24.60 -17.60
C LYS A 91 36.86 -23.13 -17.50
N PRO A 92 37.47 -22.71 -16.38
CA PRO A 92 37.95 -21.34 -16.21
C PRO A 92 38.94 -20.95 -17.30
N VAL A 93 38.68 -19.80 -17.94
CA VAL A 93 39.56 -19.10 -18.90
C VAL A 93 40.11 -17.79 -18.31
N PHE A 94 39.59 -17.36 -17.15
CA PHE A 94 40.13 -16.29 -16.33
C PHE A 94 40.41 -16.76 -14.91
N VAL A 95 41.43 -16.19 -14.28
CA VAL A 95 41.77 -16.38 -12.86
C VAL A 95 41.85 -15.02 -12.16
N GLU A 96 41.53 -14.97 -10.87
CA GLU A 96 41.55 -13.74 -10.10
C GLU A 96 42.97 -13.40 -9.61
N GLU A 97 43.51 -12.28 -10.08
CA GLU A 97 44.79 -11.70 -9.67
C GLU A 97 44.59 -10.27 -9.17
N GLU A 98 45.03 -9.97 -7.95
CA GLU A 98 44.90 -8.64 -7.32
C GLU A 98 43.48 -8.03 -7.36
N GLY A 99 42.44 -8.88 -7.35
CA GLY A 99 41.03 -8.48 -7.41
C GLY A 99 40.50 -8.21 -8.83
N ASN A 100 41.26 -8.54 -9.87
CA ASN A 100 40.83 -8.49 -11.27
C ASN A 100 40.89 -9.87 -11.91
N LEU A 101 39.98 -10.17 -12.84
CA LEU A 101 40.02 -11.40 -13.61
C LEU A 101 40.96 -11.23 -14.81
N GLU A 102 42.11 -11.88 -14.76
CA GLU A 102 43.11 -11.92 -15.84
C GLU A 102 42.99 -13.20 -16.66
N GLU A 103 43.35 -13.14 -17.94
CA GLU A 103 43.23 -14.28 -18.87
C GLU A 103 44.27 -15.36 -18.52
N ILE A 104 43.82 -16.60 -18.44
CA ILE A 104 44.68 -17.76 -18.22
C ILE A 104 45.59 -17.94 -19.44
N SER A 105 46.89 -18.08 -19.18
CA SER A 105 47.90 -18.39 -20.18
C SER A 105 48.84 -19.47 -19.65
N THR A 106 48.89 -20.57 -20.39
CA THR A 106 49.73 -21.75 -20.09
C THR A 106 51.12 -21.66 -20.72
N ASP A 107 51.40 -20.61 -21.49
CA ASP A 107 52.73 -20.39 -22.07
C ASP A 107 53.72 -20.11 -20.93
N VAL A 108 54.85 -20.82 -20.95
CA VAL A 108 55.85 -20.74 -19.89
C VAL A 108 57.02 -19.85 -20.28
N ASP A 109 57.44 -19.03 -19.32
CA ASP A 109 58.58 -18.14 -19.45
C ASP A 109 59.49 -18.25 -18.23
N LYS A 110 60.75 -17.81 -18.39
CA LYS A 110 61.72 -17.78 -17.30
C LYS A 110 61.58 -16.47 -16.50
N GLU A 111 61.40 -16.60 -15.19
CA GLU A 111 61.21 -15.46 -14.29
C GLU A 111 62.07 -15.56 -13.02
N VAL A 112 62.22 -14.43 -12.30
CA VAL A 112 62.89 -14.36 -11.00
C VAL A 112 61.86 -14.06 -9.93
N ILE A 113 61.59 -15.03 -9.06
CA ILE A 113 60.64 -14.90 -7.95
C ILE A 113 61.37 -14.66 -6.63
N GLN A 114 60.68 -14.03 -5.67
CA GLN A 114 61.18 -13.90 -4.29
C GLN A 114 60.52 -14.94 -3.40
N GLN A 115 61.30 -15.91 -2.92
CA GLN A 115 60.84 -16.88 -1.90
C GLN A 115 61.66 -16.72 -0.62
N SER A 116 60.98 -16.52 0.51
CA SER A 116 61.59 -16.45 1.84
C SER A 116 62.77 -15.46 1.94
N GLY A 117 62.69 -14.33 1.24
CA GLY A 117 63.74 -13.30 1.21
C GLY A 117 64.94 -13.61 0.33
N LYS A 118 64.87 -14.65 -0.52
CA LYS A 118 65.87 -14.99 -1.54
C LYS A 118 65.26 -14.92 -2.93
N SER A 119 66.05 -14.46 -3.89
CA SER A 119 65.70 -14.45 -5.30
C SER A 119 66.02 -15.82 -5.91
N GLU A 120 65.06 -16.37 -6.64
CA GLU A 120 65.16 -17.69 -7.25
C GLU A 120 64.69 -17.62 -8.71
N GLU A 121 65.47 -18.20 -9.64
CA GLU A 121 65.06 -18.34 -11.03
C GLU A 121 64.16 -19.56 -11.22
N VAL A 122 63.02 -19.36 -11.85
CA VAL A 122 62.02 -20.40 -12.16
C VAL A 122 61.58 -20.31 -13.62
N ILE A 123 61.00 -21.38 -14.14
CA ILE A 123 60.19 -21.37 -15.34
C ILE A 123 58.75 -21.58 -14.88
N GLN A 124 57.84 -20.70 -15.27
CA GLN A 124 56.43 -20.74 -14.83
C GLN A 124 55.50 -20.24 -15.94
N PRO A 125 54.24 -20.68 -15.97
CA PRO A 125 53.25 -20.05 -16.83
C PRO A 125 52.93 -18.65 -16.35
N LYS A 126 52.42 -17.80 -17.26
CA LYS A 126 52.06 -16.43 -16.94
C LYS A 126 50.89 -16.35 -15.94
N SER A 127 49.85 -17.17 -16.11
CA SER A 127 48.66 -17.13 -15.25
C SER A 127 47.85 -18.43 -15.37
N THR A 128 47.70 -19.17 -14.26
CA THR A 128 47.01 -20.47 -14.17
C THR A 128 46.35 -20.64 -12.79
N LEU A 129 45.45 -21.62 -12.63
CA LEU A 129 44.80 -21.90 -11.34
C LEU A 129 45.73 -22.52 -10.29
N ILE A 130 46.76 -23.24 -10.73
CA ILE A 130 47.86 -23.72 -9.88
C ILE A 130 49.08 -22.86 -10.15
N ASP A 131 49.83 -22.51 -9.11
CA ASP A 131 51.15 -21.92 -9.31
C ASP A 131 52.18 -23.04 -9.58
N PHE A 132 52.82 -23.00 -10.74
CA PHE A 132 53.83 -23.98 -11.14
C PHE A 132 55.23 -23.36 -11.19
N PHE A 133 56.16 -23.93 -10.44
CA PHE A 133 57.55 -23.44 -10.40
C PHE A 133 58.51 -24.54 -10.86
N PHE A 134 58.82 -24.55 -12.15
CA PHE A 134 59.81 -25.44 -12.72
C PHE A 134 61.22 -24.91 -12.52
N LYS A 135 62.19 -25.80 -12.28
CA LYS A 135 63.60 -25.40 -12.15
C LYS A 135 64.23 -25.23 -13.54
N PRO A 136 64.93 -24.13 -13.82
CA PRO A 136 65.73 -24.00 -15.04
C PRO A 136 66.83 -25.07 -15.14
N ILE A 137 67.28 -25.58 -13.99
CA ILE A 137 68.28 -26.63 -13.86
C ILE A 137 67.77 -27.67 -12.85
N ALA A 138 67.57 -28.91 -13.30
CA ALA A 138 67.22 -30.04 -12.43
C ALA A 138 68.48 -30.58 -11.75
N GLU A 139 68.73 -30.14 -10.51
CA GLU A 139 69.82 -30.63 -9.67
C GLU A 139 69.30 -31.76 -8.74
N LYS A 140 70.01 -32.90 -8.70
CA LYS A 140 69.60 -34.10 -7.93
C LYS A 140 68.16 -34.53 -8.21
N GLY A 141 67.73 -34.34 -9.46
CA GLY A 141 66.41 -34.73 -9.95
C GLY A 141 65.24 -33.85 -9.52
N HIS A 142 65.45 -32.79 -8.73
CA HIS A 142 64.39 -31.86 -8.34
C HIS A 142 64.03 -30.93 -9.51
N TYR A 143 62.77 -30.93 -9.94
CA TYR A 143 62.38 -30.27 -11.20
C TYR A 143 61.15 -29.36 -11.12
N VAL A 144 60.18 -29.62 -10.25
CA VAL A 144 58.96 -28.80 -10.18
C VAL A 144 58.40 -28.69 -8.76
N THR A 145 57.81 -27.55 -8.45
CA THR A 145 56.95 -27.36 -7.26
C THR A 145 55.60 -26.82 -7.67
N PHE A 146 54.54 -27.47 -7.23
CA PHE A 146 53.15 -27.05 -7.34
C PHE A 146 52.75 -26.33 -6.05
N LYS A 147 52.06 -25.19 -6.14
CA LYS A 147 51.43 -24.55 -4.99
C LYS A 147 49.97 -24.22 -5.26
N GLN A 148 49.14 -24.50 -4.26
CA GLN A 148 47.71 -24.24 -4.29
C GLN A 148 47.16 -24.21 -2.86
N ASN A 149 46.29 -23.26 -2.54
CA ASN A 149 45.61 -23.15 -1.24
C ASN A 149 46.56 -23.19 -0.02
N GLY A 150 47.79 -22.69 -0.17
CA GLY A 150 48.82 -22.73 0.88
C GLY A 150 49.50 -24.09 1.08
N HIS A 151 49.16 -25.09 0.27
CA HIS A 151 49.78 -26.40 0.22
C HIS A 151 50.72 -26.53 -0.99
N GLN A 152 51.65 -27.47 -0.92
CA GLN A 152 52.61 -27.71 -2.00
C GLN A 152 52.84 -29.20 -2.26
N LEU A 153 53.16 -29.53 -3.51
CA LEU A 153 53.81 -30.77 -3.91
C LEU A 153 55.13 -30.42 -4.60
N SER A 154 56.25 -30.96 -4.13
CA SER A 154 57.54 -30.72 -4.76
C SER A 154 58.17 -32.04 -5.20
N TYR A 155 58.45 -32.16 -6.49
CA TYR A 155 58.87 -33.42 -7.11
C TYR A 155 60.37 -33.46 -7.39
N SER A 156 60.97 -34.59 -7.02
CA SER A 156 62.34 -34.96 -7.38
C SER A 156 62.39 -36.39 -7.91
N LEU A 157 62.85 -36.59 -9.14
CA LEU A 157 63.18 -37.94 -9.63
C LEU A 157 64.42 -38.45 -8.89
N LEU A 158 64.31 -39.54 -8.15
CA LEU A 158 65.41 -40.11 -7.37
C LEU A 158 66.20 -41.14 -8.16
N SER A 159 65.51 -42.11 -8.76
CA SER A 159 66.13 -43.24 -9.46
C SER A 159 65.21 -43.91 -10.46
N ALA A 160 65.82 -44.68 -11.35
CA ALA A 160 65.15 -45.71 -12.14
C ALA A 160 65.78 -47.07 -11.80
N GLU A 161 64.96 -48.10 -11.65
CA GLU A 161 65.40 -49.45 -11.28
C GLU A 161 64.71 -50.54 -12.11
N GLY A 162 65.34 -51.72 -12.15
CA GLY A 162 64.85 -52.91 -12.83
C GLY A 162 65.94 -53.98 -12.95
N GLU A 163 65.84 -54.84 -13.95
CA GLU A 163 66.82 -55.92 -14.21
C GLU A 163 68.24 -55.41 -14.48
N ALA A 164 68.39 -54.18 -14.97
CA ALA A 164 69.70 -53.55 -15.20
C ALA A 164 70.34 -52.96 -13.93
N GLY A 165 69.68 -53.06 -12.78
CA GLY A 165 70.09 -52.43 -11.52
C GLY A 165 69.42 -51.07 -11.30
N GLU A 166 69.88 -50.34 -10.28
CA GLU A 166 69.41 -48.99 -9.96
C GLU A 166 70.37 -47.92 -10.52
N ILE A 167 69.81 -46.89 -11.14
CA ILE A 167 70.51 -45.66 -11.53
C ILE A 167 69.89 -44.46 -10.82
N THR A 168 70.71 -43.64 -10.17
CA THR A 168 70.24 -42.53 -9.33
C THR A 168 70.58 -41.16 -9.93
N THR A 169 69.69 -40.18 -9.81
CA THR A 169 69.93 -38.80 -10.28
C THR A 169 71.02 -38.09 -9.49
N SER A 170 71.29 -38.52 -8.24
CA SER A 170 72.40 -38.00 -7.42
C SER A 170 73.78 -38.33 -7.99
N SER A 171 73.88 -39.33 -8.88
CA SER A 171 75.11 -39.71 -9.58
C SER A 171 75.23 -39.11 -10.98
N GLN A 172 74.23 -38.34 -11.44
CA GLN A 172 74.18 -37.73 -12.77
C GLN A 172 74.47 -36.22 -12.73
N PRO A 173 74.94 -35.61 -13.83
CA PRO A 173 75.04 -34.16 -13.92
C PRO A 173 73.67 -33.49 -13.87
N ALA A 174 73.64 -32.24 -13.41
CA ALA A 174 72.43 -31.42 -13.46
C ALA A 174 72.01 -31.15 -14.92
N VAL A 175 70.71 -31.16 -15.19
CA VAL A 175 70.15 -31.03 -16.55
C VAL A 175 69.42 -29.71 -16.71
N ASN A 176 69.70 -28.98 -17.78
CA ASN A 176 68.96 -27.76 -18.11
C ASN A 176 67.59 -28.09 -18.70
N ALA A 177 66.59 -27.28 -18.37
CA ALA A 177 65.27 -27.36 -19.00
C ALA A 177 65.30 -26.75 -20.42
N GLU A 178 64.71 -27.46 -21.38
CA GLU A 178 64.30 -26.92 -22.68
C GLU A 178 62.80 -26.62 -22.63
N TYR A 179 62.36 -25.42 -23.03
CA TYR A 179 60.94 -25.07 -23.00
C TYR A 179 60.49 -24.28 -24.22
N THR A 180 59.25 -24.52 -24.64
CA THR A 180 58.54 -23.84 -25.74
C THR A 180 57.05 -23.94 -25.50
N ASP A 181 56.30 -22.87 -25.77
CA ASP A 181 54.86 -22.77 -25.52
C ASP A 181 54.55 -23.20 -24.07
N ASN A 182 53.74 -24.25 -23.88
CA ASN A 182 53.39 -24.81 -22.59
C ASN A 182 54.20 -26.07 -22.19
N LYS A 183 55.35 -26.33 -22.82
CA LYS A 183 56.12 -27.57 -22.64
C LYS A 183 57.50 -27.31 -22.04
N ILE A 184 57.89 -28.13 -21.06
CA ILE A 184 59.21 -28.13 -20.43
C ILE A 184 59.80 -29.55 -20.48
N THR A 185 61.01 -29.70 -20.99
CA THR A 185 61.69 -31.01 -21.12
C THR A 185 63.06 -31.00 -20.44
N TYR A 186 63.30 -32.01 -19.61
CA TYR A 186 64.60 -32.34 -19.01
C TYR A 186 65.15 -33.57 -19.73
N GLU A 187 65.89 -33.32 -20.81
CA GLU A 187 66.42 -34.36 -21.68
C GLU A 187 67.50 -35.19 -20.99
N ASN A 188 67.39 -36.52 -21.07
CA ASN A 188 68.34 -37.47 -20.48
C ASN A 188 68.66 -37.19 -19.00
N ILE A 189 67.65 -36.86 -18.20
CA ILE A 189 67.79 -36.70 -16.74
C ILE A 189 68.34 -37.97 -16.06
N LEU A 190 68.06 -39.13 -16.67
CA LEU A 190 68.79 -40.38 -16.50
C LEU A 190 69.13 -40.92 -17.91
N PRO A 191 70.14 -41.79 -18.09
CA PRO A 191 70.46 -42.36 -19.39
C PRO A 191 69.25 -42.99 -20.10
N ASN A 192 68.90 -42.48 -21.29
CA ASN A 192 67.74 -42.89 -22.11
C ASN A 192 66.36 -42.58 -21.51
N LEU A 193 66.31 -41.74 -20.48
CA LEU A 193 65.09 -41.32 -19.81
C LEU A 193 65.06 -39.79 -19.74
N SER A 194 64.04 -39.20 -20.35
CA SER A 194 63.76 -37.77 -20.29
C SER A 194 62.45 -37.53 -19.54
N LEU A 195 62.31 -36.37 -18.89
CA LEU A 195 61.03 -35.93 -18.32
C LEU A 195 60.49 -34.78 -19.16
N ARG A 196 59.28 -34.92 -19.68
CA ARG A 196 58.55 -33.82 -20.33
C ARG A 196 57.34 -33.45 -19.49
N ASN A 197 57.10 -32.16 -19.34
CA ASN A 197 55.97 -31.60 -18.61
C ASN A 197 55.18 -30.72 -19.59
N VAL A 198 53.88 -30.95 -19.70
CA VAL A 198 52.97 -30.12 -20.49
C VAL A 198 52.00 -29.44 -19.52
N VAL A 199 52.09 -28.12 -19.45
CA VAL A 199 51.33 -27.28 -18.53
C VAL A 199 49.95 -27.00 -19.11
N PHE A 200 48.93 -27.20 -18.28
CA PHE A 200 47.54 -26.80 -18.50
C PHE A 200 47.09 -25.90 -17.36
N ASN A 201 45.90 -25.31 -17.47
CA ASN A 201 45.36 -24.41 -16.47
C ASN A 201 45.32 -25.02 -15.04
N ASP A 202 44.88 -26.27 -14.94
CA ASP A 202 44.61 -26.97 -13.67
C ASP A 202 45.39 -28.28 -13.54
N SER A 203 46.37 -28.52 -14.41
CA SER A 203 47.15 -29.76 -14.39
C SER A 203 48.50 -29.62 -15.07
N VAL A 204 49.41 -30.51 -14.72
CA VAL A 204 50.61 -30.80 -15.50
C VAL A 204 50.56 -32.27 -15.91
N LYS A 205 50.60 -32.49 -17.22
CA LYS A 205 50.87 -33.80 -17.80
C LYS A 205 52.37 -34.04 -17.72
N GLU A 206 52.79 -35.07 -17.01
CA GLU A 206 54.16 -35.54 -17.04
C GLU A 206 54.30 -36.72 -18.02
N ASP A 207 55.39 -36.76 -18.79
CA ASP A 207 55.80 -37.94 -19.55
C ASP A 207 57.19 -38.35 -19.07
N ILE A 208 57.29 -39.58 -18.55
CA ILE A 208 58.56 -40.29 -18.43
C ILE A 208 58.82 -40.92 -19.80
N ILE A 209 59.74 -40.31 -20.55
CA ILE A 209 60.04 -40.68 -21.93
C ILE A 209 61.22 -41.64 -21.94
N LEU A 210 60.96 -42.91 -22.22
CA LEU A 210 62.00 -43.90 -22.48
C LEU A 210 62.36 -43.85 -23.95
N SER A 211 63.57 -43.42 -24.31
CA SER A 211 64.02 -43.42 -25.71
C SER A 211 64.36 -44.82 -26.23
N LYS A 212 64.66 -45.75 -25.33
CA LYS A 212 64.78 -47.19 -25.56
C LYS A 212 64.68 -47.95 -24.23
N TYR A 213 64.12 -49.16 -24.24
CA TYR A 213 64.17 -50.02 -23.06
C TYR A 213 65.58 -50.60 -22.84
N GLN A 214 66.10 -50.42 -21.62
CA GLN A 214 67.43 -50.89 -21.19
C GLN A 214 67.39 -51.61 -19.82
N GLY A 215 66.27 -52.21 -19.45
CA GLY A 215 66.16 -52.97 -18.19
C GLY A 215 65.71 -52.16 -16.97
N HIS A 216 65.16 -50.94 -17.15
CA HIS A 216 64.55 -50.14 -16.08
C HIS A 216 63.05 -49.96 -16.39
N ASN A 217 62.20 -50.25 -15.41
CA ASN A 217 60.74 -50.16 -15.54
C ASN A 217 60.05 -49.55 -14.31
N THR A 218 60.79 -49.30 -13.23
CA THR A 218 60.30 -48.61 -12.02
C THR A 218 61.00 -47.27 -11.88
N PHE A 219 60.23 -46.20 -11.66
CA PHE A 219 60.71 -44.83 -11.54
C PHE A 219 60.30 -44.24 -10.20
N ASN A 220 61.28 -43.88 -9.37
CA ASN A 220 61.08 -43.47 -7.99
C ASN A 220 61.18 -41.94 -7.86
N PHE A 221 60.14 -41.32 -7.33
CA PHE A 221 60.05 -39.88 -7.09
C PHE A 221 59.93 -39.59 -5.59
N ASN A 222 60.61 -38.56 -5.10
CA ASN A 222 60.28 -37.96 -3.81
C ASN A 222 59.27 -36.83 -4.03
N ILE A 223 58.20 -36.86 -3.26
CA ILE A 223 57.17 -35.83 -3.22
C ILE A 223 57.22 -35.17 -1.84
N GLU A 224 57.82 -33.98 -1.76
CA GLU A 224 57.86 -33.19 -0.53
C GLU A 224 56.52 -32.46 -0.35
N THR A 225 55.84 -32.75 0.74
CA THR A 225 54.51 -32.19 1.04
C THR A 225 54.12 -32.38 2.50
N ASN A 226 53.21 -31.55 3.00
CA ASN A 226 52.53 -31.75 4.27
C ASN A 226 51.21 -32.55 4.13
N LEU A 227 50.81 -32.89 2.91
CA LEU A 227 49.55 -33.58 2.62
C LEU A 227 49.66 -35.09 2.87
N THR A 228 48.50 -35.71 3.15
CA THR A 228 48.36 -37.16 3.27
C THR A 228 48.00 -37.75 1.92
N ALA A 229 48.87 -38.60 1.36
CA ALA A 229 48.59 -39.30 0.11
C ALA A 229 47.89 -40.65 0.37
N ARG A 230 46.88 -41.00 -0.43
CA ARG A 230 46.16 -42.29 -0.38
C ARG A 230 45.96 -42.83 -1.80
N ILE A 231 46.27 -44.11 -2.04
CA ILE A 231 45.89 -44.80 -3.28
C ILE A 231 44.42 -45.21 -3.18
N THR A 232 43.62 -44.89 -4.19
CA THR A 232 42.19 -45.24 -4.28
C THR A 232 41.98 -46.67 -4.80
N GLU A 233 40.77 -47.22 -4.66
CA GLU A 233 40.44 -48.55 -5.22
C GLU A 233 40.64 -48.63 -6.75
N GLU A 234 40.55 -47.50 -7.44
CA GLU A 234 40.74 -47.39 -8.89
C GLU A 234 42.21 -47.19 -9.32
N GLY A 235 43.14 -47.12 -8.36
CA GLY A 235 44.58 -46.98 -8.61
C GLY A 235 45.07 -45.55 -8.83
N GLU A 236 44.28 -44.55 -8.43
CA GLU A 236 44.65 -43.12 -8.42
C GLU A 236 45.28 -42.75 -7.07
N ILE A 237 45.96 -41.61 -6.96
CA ILE A 237 46.41 -41.06 -5.68
C ILE A 237 45.67 -39.76 -5.37
N SER A 238 45.05 -39.70 -4.20
CA SER A 238 44.48 -38.48 -3.62
C SER A 238 45.44 -37.89 -2.59
N PHE A 239 45.77 -36.60 -2.70
CA PHE A 239 46.51 -35.85 -1.69
C PHE A 239 45.56 -34.98 -0.88
N LEU A 240 45.39 -35.34 0.39
CA LEU A 240 44.40 -34.78 1.30
C LEU A 240 45.03 -33.84 2.33
N ASP A 241 44.35 -32.75 2.65
CA ASP A 241 44.71 -31.87 3.77
C ASP A 241 44.34 -32.49 5.13
N ASN A 242 44.46 -31.71 6.21
CA ASN A 242 44.11 -32.16 7.56
C ASN A 242 42.59 -32.28 7.80
N ASN A 243 41.75 -31.71 6.92
CA ASN A 243 40.30 -31.79 6.96
C ASN A 243 39.74 -32.91 6.07
N GLU A 244 40.61 -33.73 5.48
CA GLU A 244 40.29 -34.74 4.47
C GLU A 244 39.74 -34.15 3.15
N GLU A 245 40.04 -32.88 2.85
CA GLU A 245 39.78 -32.26 1.56
C GLU A 245 40.87 -32.63 0.56
N GLU A 246 40.49 -33.07 -0.65
CA GLU A 246 41.44 -33.37 -1.72
C GLU A 246 41.98 -32.08 -2.33
N ILE A 247 43.29 -31.87 -2.23
CA ILE A 247 43.97 -30.71 -2.81
C ILE A 247 44.51 -31.07 -4.20
N TYR A 248 45.16 -32.22 -4.35
CA TYR A 248 45.69 -32.69 -5.63
C TYR A 248 45.30 -34.16 -5.87
N ARG A 249 45.22 -34.53 -7.15
CA ARG A 249 45.02 -35.91 -7.57
C ARG A 249 46.04 -36.32 -8.63
N LEU A 250 46.53 -37.56 -8.54
CA LEU A 250 47.27 -38.23 -9.61
C LEU A 250 46.41 -39.37 -10.15
N PRO A 251 45.81 -39.23 -11.33
CA PRO A 251 45.07 -40.30 -11.98
C PRO A 251 45.93 -41.54 -12.23
N LYS A 252 45.28 -42.70 -12.37
CA LYS A 252 45.95 -43.96 -12.69
C LYS A 252 46.82 -43.81 -13.94
N PRO A 253 48.10 -44.21 -13.89
CA PRO A 253 49.04 -44.00 -14.98
C PRO A 253 48.82 -45.03 -16.09
N PHE A 254 49.34 -44.73 -17.27
CA PHE A 254 49.41 -45.67 -18.39
C PHE A 254 50.68 -45.45 -19.19
N MET A 255 50.93 -46.32 -20.17
CA MET A 255 52.02 -46.13 -21.12
C MET A 255 51.61 -46.39 -22.55
N ASN A 256 52.27 -45.70 -23.47
CA ASN A 256 52.02 -45.81 -24.90
C ASN A 256 53.32 -45.74 -25.71
N ASP A 257 53.34 -46.47 -26.82
CA ASP A 257 54.46 -46.45 -27.76
C ASP A 257 54.29 -45.33 -28.80
N SER A 258 55.28 -45.19 -29.68
CA SER A 258 55.28 -44.22 -30.78
C SER A 258 54.67 -44.75 -32.08
N ASN A 259 54.04 -45.93 -32.08
CA ASN A 259 53.47 -46.53 -33.28
C ASN A 259 52.07 -45.97 -33.57
N MET A 260 52.02 -44.78 -34.18
CA MET A 260 50.79 -44.06 -34.48
C MET A 260 50.12 -44.55 -35.78
N ASP A 261 48.89 -45.04 -35.70
CA ASP A 261 48.07 -45.32 -36.88
C ASP A 261 47.47 -44.02 -37.42
N SER A 262 47.86 -43.60 -38.63
CA SER A 262 47.45 -42.31 -39.20
C SER A 262 45.94 -42.16 -39.42
N ALA A 263 45.18 -43.26 -39.58
CA ALA A 263 43.75 -43.22 -39.85
C ALA A 263 42.90 -43.11 -38.56
N SER A 264 43.24 -43.86 -37.51
CA SER A 264 42.62 -43.71 -36.18
C SER A 264 43.21 -42.58 -35.35
N GLY A 265 44.48 -42.23 -35.60
CA GLY A 265 45.26 -41.37 -34.72
C GLY A 265 45.53 -42.01 -33.35
N GLU A 266 45.49 -43.34 -33.23
CA GLU A 266 45.78 -44.08 -31.99
C GLU A 266 47.16 -44.73 -32.05
N SER A 267 47.84 -44.83 -30.89
CA SER A 267 49.03 -45.67 -30.70
C SER A 267 48.73 -46.89 -29.82
N GLN A 268 49.70 -47.81 -29.68
CA GLN A 268 49.52 -48.95 -28.79
C GLN A 268 49.64 -48.49 -27.33
N LYS A 269 48.60 -48.75 -26.53
CA LYS A 269 48.48 -48.35 -25.12
C LYS A 269 48.44 -49.58 -24.19
N SER A 270 49.00 -49.44 -22.99
CA SER A 270 48.83 -50.38 -21.87
C SER A 270 48.46 -49.63 -20.60
N GLU A 271 47.42 -50.10 -19.89
CA GLU A 271 47.03 -49.59 -18.56
C GLU A 271 47.71 -50.35 -17.41
N ASN A 272 48.63 -51.27 -17.73
CA ASN A 272 49.42 -52.01 -16.75
C ASN A 272 50.58 -51.15 -16.24
N VAL A 273 50.25 -50.01 -15.64
CA VAL A 273 51.19 -49.16 -14.91
C VAL A 273 50.59 -48.93 -13.52
N GLN A 274 51.39 -49.06 -12.48
CA GLN A 274 50.92 -49.01 -11.09
C GLN A 274 51.71 -47.99 -10.28
N TYR A 275 51.03 -47.34 -9.36
CA TYR A 275 51.66 -46.55 -8.31
C TYR A 275 51.88 -47.37 -7.06
N HIS A 276 53.00 -47.15 -6.40
CA HIS A 276 53.26 -47.56 -5.03
C HIS A 276 53.72 -46.35 -4.21
N LEU A 277 53.26 -46.25 -2.96
CA LEU A 277 53.54 -45.11 -2.08
C LEU A 277 54.17 -45.58 -0.77
N GLU A 278 55.27 -44.93 -0.40
CA GLU A 278 55.93 -45.11 0.89
C GLU A 278 56.10 -43.77 1.59
N LYS A 279 55.87 -43.73 2.91
CA LYS A 279 56.02 -42.49 3.67
C LYS A 279 57.50 -42.16 3.87
N SER A 280 57.90 -40.92 3.59
CA SER A 280 59.25 -40.40 3.82
C SER A 280 59.29 -39.39 4.98
N SER A 281 60.47 -38.89 5.35
CA SER A 281 60.61 -37.86 6.38
C SER A 281 60.12 -36.48 5.95
N THR A 282 60.03 -36.21 4.64
CA THR A 282 59.62 -34.91 4.06
C THR A 282 58.32 -35.00 3.26
N GLY A 283 57.69 -36.17 3.18
CA GLY A 283 56.45 -36.41 2.46
C GLY A 283 56.30 -37.88 2.07
N TRP A 284 56.41 -38.18 0.78
CA TRP A 284 56.17 -39.51 0.21
C TRP A 284 57.21 -39.88 -0.86
N ILE A 285 57.54 -41.16 -0.95
CA ILE A 285 58.19 -41.76 -2.12
C ILE A 285 57.11 -42.39 -3.00
N LEU A 286 57.04 -41.96 -4.25
CA LEU A 286 56.16 -42.50 -5.29
C LEU A 286 56.98 -43.35 -6.25
N SER A 287 56.63 -44.63 -6.38
CA SER A 287 57.16 -45.51 -7.42
C SER A 287 56.14 -45.66 -8.53
N VAL A 288 56.52 -45.31 -9.76
CA VAL A 288 55.73 -45.56 -10.99
C VAL A 288 56.29 -46.83 -11.64
N ILE A 289 55.51 -47.91 -11.66
CA ILE A 289 55.94 -49.24 -12.08
C ILE A 289 55.26 -49.58 -13.40
N ALA A 290 56.00 -49.59 -14.50
CA ALA A 290 55.52 -49.96 -15.83
C ALA A 290 55.67 -51.46 -16.12
N ASP A 291 54.76 -52.02 -16.92
CA ASP A 291 54.78 -53.44 -17.33
C ASP A 291 56.02 -53.77 -18.17
N ASP A 292 56.93 -54.46 -17.51
CA ASP A 292 58.23 -54.87 -18.04
C ASP A 292 58.12 -55.76 -19.29
N ALA A 293 57.14 -56.67 -19.33
CA ALA A 293 56.95 -57.57 -20.47
C ALA A 293 56.47 -56.81 -21.70
N TRP A 294 55.60 -55.82 -21.51
CA TRP A 294 55.12 -54.95 -22.59
C TRP A 294 56.22 -54.06 -23.14
N LEU A 295 57.11 -53.54 -22.28
CA LEU A 295 58.28 -52.76 -22.71
C LEU A 295 59.31 -53.61 -23.49
N LYS A 296 59.43 -54.90 -23.17
CA LYS A 296 60.34 -55.82 -23.87
C LYS A 296 59.83 -56.30 -25.22
N ASP A 297 58.55 -56.11 -25.54
CA ASP A 297 57.94 -56.64 -26.75
C ASP A 297 58.56 -56.00 -28.02
N GLU A 298 59.06 -56.82 -28.95
CA GLU A 298 59.74 -56.37 -30.17
C GLU A 298 58.83 -55.55 -31.12
N SER A 299 57.51 -55.61 -30.94
CA SER A 299 56.56 -54.80 -31.70
C SER A 299 56.46 -53.35 -31.23
N ARG A 300 57.03 -52.99 -30.08
CA ARG A 300 56.98 -51.61 -29.56
C ARG A 300 57.87 -50.68 -30.37
N VAL A 301 57.34 -49.50 -30.70
CA VAL A 301 58.13 -48.42 -31.32
C VAL A 301 58.49 -47.39 -30.26
N TYR A 302 59.78 -47.19 -30.03
CA TYR A 302 60.28 -46.18 -29.10
C TYR A 302 60.39 -44.78 -29.74
N PRO A 303 60.26 -43.69 -28.97
CA PRO A 303 60.13 -43.64 -27.52
C PRO A 303 58.80 -44.18 -26.98
N VAL A 304 58.83 -44.72 -25.76
CA VAL A 304 57.64 -45.03 -24.97
C VAL A 304 57.41 -43.90 -23.98
N TYR A 305 56.17 -43.46 -23.84
CA TYR A 305 55.76 -42.42 -22.91
C TYR A 305 54.99 -43.10 -21.77
N ILE A 306 55.43 -42.89 -20.53
CA ILE A 306 54.75 -43.35 -19.32
C ILE A 306 54.23 -42.11 -18.61
N ASP A 307 52.95 -42.13 -18.32
CA ASP A 307 52.16 -40.96 -17.96
C ASP A 307 51.81 -40.98 -16.46
N PRO A 308 52.51 -40.21 -15.61
CA PRO A 308 51.91 -39.58 -14.45
C PRO A 308 51.29 -38.22 -14.80
N THR A 309 50.30 -37.80 -14.01
CA THR A 309 49.69 -36.47 -14.15
C THR A 309 49.40 -35.92 -12.76
N THR A 310 49.75 -34.66 -12.50
CA THR A 310 49.31 -33.93 -11.31
C THR A 310 48.19 -32.96 -11.70
N LYS A 311 47.00 -33.07 -11.10
CA LYS A 311 45.85 -32.17 -11.38
C LYS A 311 45.10 -31.72 -10.14
N ILE A 312 44.38 -30.63 -10.29
CA ILE A 312 43.37 -30.10 -9.35
C ILE A 312 42.05 -30.07 -10.16
N PHE A 313 40.90 -30.33 -9.54
CA PHE A 313 39.57 -30.21 -10.17
C PHE A 313 39.09 -31.37 -11.08
N GLU A 314 37.76 -31.58 -11.10
CA GLU A 314 37.03 -32.56 -11.92
C GLU A 314 36.60 -31.94 -13.26
N THR A 315 36.68 -32.69 -14.36
CA THR A 315 36.40 -32.15 -15.69
C THR A 315 34.90 -32.08 -15.99
N THR A 316 34.50 -31.26 -16.95
CA THR A 316 33.08 -30.94 -17.26
C THR A 316 32.59 -31.61 -18.55
N ASP A 317 33.49 -32.30 -19.26
CA ASP A 317 33.24 -33.14 -20.42
C ASP A 317 33.96 -34.49 -20.30
N THR A 318 33.47 -35.48 -21.03
CA THR A 318 34.08 -36.81 -21.10
C THR A 318 33.57 -37.54 -22.34
N TYR A 319 34.10 -38.72 -22.65
CA TYR A 319 33.52 -39.61 -23.64
C TYR A 319 33.27 -41.00 -23.05
N VAL A 320 32.41 -41.76 -23.70
CA VAL A 320 32.11 -43.15 -23.34
C VAL A 320 32.40 -44.05 -24.54
N SER A 321 32.99 -45.22 -24.27
CA SER A 321 33.32 -46.20 -25.30
C SER A 321 32.58 -47.52 -25.08
N SER A 322 32.01 -48.08 -26.14
CA SER A 322 31.40 -49.42 -26.09
C SER A 322 32.43 -50.54 -25.99
N ALA A 323 33.71 -50.29 -26.29
CA ALA A 323 34.76 -51.30 -26.16
C ALA A 323 35.08 -51.57 -24.67
N TYR A 324 34.90 -50.56 -23.82
CA TYR A 324 35.14 -50.63 -22.38
C TYR A 324 33.94 -50.07 -21.61
N PRO A 325 32.85 -50.85 -21.52
CA PRO A 325 31.55 -50.28 -21.19
C PRO A 325 31.37 -49.81 -19.73
N THR A 326 32.28 -50.20 -18.85
CA THR A 326 32.33 -49.80 -17.44
C THR A 326 33.42 -48.77 -17.15
N THR A 327 34.22 -48.39 -18.14
CA THR A 327 35.33 -47.44 -17.94
C THR A 327 34.82 -46.00 -18.05
N ASN A 328 35.28 -45.16 -17.13
CA ASN A 328 35.15 -43.72 -17.19
C ASN A 328 36.39 -43.10 -17.87
N TYR A 329 36.21 -42.10 -18.72
CA TYR A 329 37.29 -41.46 -19.48
C TYR A 329 37.52 -39.99 -19.11
N GLU A 330 37.11 -39.57 -17.90
CA GLU A 330 37.46 -38.26 -17.34
C GLU A 330 38.98 -38.06 -17.27
N GLY A 331 39.43 -36.82 -17.47
CA GLY A 331 40.81 -36.41 -17.16
C GLY A 331 41.89 -37.14 -17.95
N SER A 332 42.82 -37.82 -17.25
CA SER A 332 44.03 -38.41 -17.87
C SER A 332 43.72 -39.41 -18.98
N ARG A 333 42.56 -40.09 -18.92
CA ARG A 333 42.16 -41.08 -19.93
C ARG A 333 41.68 -40.44 -21.24
N ALA A 334 41.41 -39.14 -21.26
CA ALA A 334 41.20 -38.34 -22.46
C ALA A 334 42.52 -37.88 -23.10
N TRP A 335 43.68 -38.07 -22.44
CA TRP A 335 44.97 -37.70 -23.01
C TRP A 335 45.29 -38.50 -24.28
N ASP A 336 45.66 -37.79 -25.33
CA ASP A 336 46.19 -38.35 -26.56
C ASP A 336 47.64 -37.92 -26.73
N SER A 337 48.56 -38.85 -26.48
CA SER A 337 50.00 -38.59 -26.56
C SER A 337 50.50 -38.29 -27.98
N GLY A 338 49.79 -38.78 -29.00
CA GLY A 338 50.09 -38.52 -30.41
C GLY A 338 49.82 -37.09 -30.82
N LEU A 339 48.77 -36.50 -30.25
CA LEU A 339 48.38 -35.12 -30.49
C LEU A 339 48.93 -34.16 -29.42
N GLY A 340 49.36 -34.67 -28.27
CA GLY A 340 49.84 -33.88 -27.14
C GLY A 340 48.74 -32.99 -26.55
N MET A 341 47.51 -33.49 -26.49
CA MET A 341 46.33 -32.76 -26.03
C MET A 341 45.26 -33.73 -25.49
N TYR A 342 44.34 -33.22 -24.68
CA TYR A 342 43.15 -33.98 -24.24
C TYR A 342 42.08 -33.99 -25.34
N VAL A 343 41.49 -35.14 -25.63
CA VAL A 343 40.54 -35.29 -26.73
C VAL A 343 39.29 -36.08 -26.36
N LEU A 344 38.18 -35.71 -27.00
CA LEU A 344 36.92 -36.42 -26.95
C LEU A 344 36.76 -37.28 -28.21
N LYS A 345 36.67 -38.61 -28.04
CA LYS A 345 36.51 -39.56 -29.15
C LYS A 345 35.06 -39.66 -29.58
N VAL A 346 34.82 -39.64 -30.89
CA VAL A 346 33.47 -39.70 -31.47
C VAL A 346 33.43 -40.65 -32.67
N GLY A 347 32.50 -41.61 -32.63
CA GLY A 347 32.26 -42.59 -33.68
C GLY A 347 32.93 -43.95 -33.44
N ASN A 348 33.04 -44.75 -34.49
CA ASN A 348 33.65 -46.08 -34.44
C ASN A 348 34.75 -46.18 -35.49
N TYR A 349 35.94 -46.62 -35.08
CA TYR A 349 37.02 -46.94 -36.01
C TYR A 349 37.08 -48.46 -36.29
N ASP A 350 37.11 -49.27 -35.24
CA ASP A 350 37.20 -50.72 -35.28
C ASP A 350 36.63 -51.36 -33.99
N SER A 351 36.89 -52.64 -33.75
CA SER A 351 36.48 -53.31 -32.52
C SER A 351 37.31 -52.92 -31.29
N THR A 352 38.54 -52.42 -31.46
CA THR A 352 39.42 -52.07 -30.33
C THR A 352 39.05 -50.72 -29.71
N THR A 353 38.53 -49.81 -30.53
CA THR A 353 38.03 -48.48 -30.13
C THR A 353 36.54 -48.48 -29.78
N GLY A 354 35.74 -49.39 -30.37
CA GLY A 354 34.30 -49.45 -30.16
C GLY A 354 33.55 -48.22 -30.67
N ASN A 355 32.27 -48.07 -30.32
CA ASN A 355 31.52 -46.85 -30.58
C ASN A 355 31.79 -45.84 -29.46
N ASN A 356 32.04 -44.59 -29.82
CA ASN A 356 32.40 -43.53 -28.88
C ASN A 356 31.42 -42.36 -28.98
N PHE A 357 30.96 -41.87 -27.83
CA PHE A 357 30.10 -40.70 -27.70
C PHE A 357 30.72 -39.71 -26.72
N ALA A 358 30.84 -38.45 -27.13
CA ALA A 358 31.38 -37.40 -26.28
C ALA A 358 30.25 -36.60 -25.64
N PHE A 359 30.37 -36.27 -24.36
CA PHE A 359 29.39 -35.53 -23.57
C PHE A 359 30.02 -34.24 -23.09
N LEU A 360 29.29 -33.14 -23.23
CA LEU A 360 29.77 -31.80 -22.84
C LEU A 360 28.62 -30.97 -22.28
N LYS A 361 28.91 -30.17 -21.25
CA LYS A 361 27.91 -29.33 -20.59
C LYS A 361 28.52 -27.96 -20.25
N GLN A 362 27.91 -26.90 -20.75
CA GLN A 362 28.22 -25.51 -20.37
C GLN A 362 27.21 -25.05 -19.32
N ASP A 363 27.64 -24.25 -18.34
CA ASP A 363 26.73 -23.63 -17.38
C ASP A 363 26.04 -22.40 -18.01
N VAL A 364 24.70 -22.46 -18.06
CA VAL A 364 23.84 -21.38 -18.60
C VAL A 364 22.82 -20.88 -17.58
N THR A 365 23.00 -21.22 -16.30
CA THR A 365 22.04 -20.91 -15.22
C THR A 365 21.87 -19.41 -14.94
N ARG A 366 22.86 -18.59 -15.29
CA ARG A 366 22.87 -17.13 -15.04
C ARG A 366 22.03 -16.31 -16.02
N TYR A 367 21.45 -16.91 -17.08
CA TYR A 367 20.75 -16.19 -18.15
C TYR A 367 19.23 -16.29 -18.07
N GLN A 368 18.69 -16.55 -16.87
CA GLN A 368 17.24 -16.66 -16.71
C GLN A 368 16.55 -15.40 -17.26
N TYR A 369 15.49 -15.62 -18.03
CA TYR A 369 14.68 -14.58 -18.68
C TYR A 369 15.34 -13.82 -19.86
N ALA A 370 16.54 -14.21 -20.29
CA ALA A 370 17.13 -13.69 -21.52
C ALA A 370 16.35 -14.17 -22.77
N ASN A 371 16.22 -13.27 -23.74
CA ASN A 371 15.81 -13.59 -25.10
C ASN A 371 17.07 -13.91 -25.91
N ILE A 372 17.18 -15.14 -26.40
CA ILE A 372 18.32 -15.60 -27.20
C ILE A 372 18.05 -15.25 -28.66
N ASP A 373 18.89 -14.38 -29.23
CA ASP A 373 18.81 -13.99 -30.63
C ASP A 373 19.45 -15.07 -31.52
N TRP A 374 20.59 -15.60 -31.08
CA TRP A 374 21.20 -16.80 -31.63
C TRP A 374 22.16 -17.43 -30.61
N ALA A 375 22.36 -18.75 -30.70
CA ALA A 375 23.34 -19.46 -29.89
C ALA A 375 24.05 -20.57 -30.68
N LYS A 376 25.37 -20.65 -30.54
CA LYS A 376 26.22 -21.58 -31.28
C LYS A 376 27.20 -22.30 -30.37
N LEU A 377 27.10 -23.62 -30.32
CA LEU A 377 28.09 -24.47 -29.68
C LEU A 377 29.23 -24.75 -30.67
N ASN A 378 30.47 -24.47 -30.28
CA ASN A 378 31.66 -24.69 -31.09
C ASN A 378 32.55 -25.76 -30.43
N VAL A 379 32.93 -26.77 -31.22
CA VAL A 379 33.86 -27.81 -30.79
C VAL A 379 34.90 -28.05 -31.89
N PHE A 380 36.19 -28.00 -31.57
CA PHE A 380 37.26 -28.06 -32.56
C PHE A 380 37.64 -29.49 -32.94
N THR A 381 37.72 -29.79 -34.24
CA THR A 381 38.07 -31.12 -34.76
C THR A 381 39.59 -31.27 -34.90
N THR A 382 40.22 -32.05 -34.02
CA THR A 382 41.68 -32.28 -34.07
C THR A 382 42.09 -33.48 -34.92
N HIS A 383 41.18 -34.46 -35.06
CA HIS A 383 41.38 -35.63 -35.92
C HIS A 383 40.11 -36.02 -36.66
N SER A 384 40.29 -36.54 -37.87
CA SER A 384 39.24 -37.20 -38.66
C SER A 384 39.86 -38.30 -39.52
N TYR A 385 39.12 -39.39 -39.73
CA TYR A 385 39.58 -40.51 -40.58
C TYR A 385 40.12 -40.03 -41.94
N TYR A 386 39.35 -39.19 -42.62
CA TYR A 386 39.86 -38.46 -43.80
C TYR A 386 40.47 -37.13 -43.36
N PRO A 387 41.72 -36.83 -43.72
CA PRO A 387 42.38 -35.59 -43.29
C PRO A 387 41.81 -34.33 -43.96
N THR A 388 41.14 -34.47 -45.10
CA THR A 388 40.68 -33.33 -45.93
C THR A 388 39.25 -33.49 -46.48
N THR A 389 38.57 -34.59 -46.18
CA THR A 389 37.19 -34.83 -46.64
C THR A 389 36.22 -34.68 -45.47
N PRO A 390 35.32 -33.69 -45.48
CA PRO A 390 34.34 -33.51 -44.42
C PRO A 390 33.41 -34.73 -44.30
N THR A 391 33.20 -35.21 -43.07
CA THR A 391 32.20 -36.23 -42.75
C THR A 391 31.34 -35.78 -41.56
N GLY A 392 30.14 -36.36 -41.45
CA GLY A 392 29.12 -35.90 -40.50
C GLY A 392 29.46 -36.14 -39.03
N VAL A 393 29.08 -35.20 -38.20
CA VAL A 393 28.97 -35.33 -36.73
C VAL A 393 27.62 -34.77 -36.33
N TRP A 394 26.93 -35.49 -35.45
CA TRP A 394 25.61 -35.15 -34.96
C TRP A 394 25.71 -34.69 -33.52
N LEU A 395 24.90 -33.69 -33.19
CA LEU A 395 24.70 -33.18 -31.84
C LEU A 395 23.32 -33.63 -31.37
N ASP A 396 23.30 -34.28 -30.21
CA ASP A 396 22.08 -34.60 -29.50
C ASP A 396 21.97 -33.77 -28.22
N LYS A 397 20.74 -33.46 -27.83
CA LYS A 397 20.40 -33.00 -26.49
C LYS A 397 20.37 -34.19 -25.53
N VAL A 398 20.97 -34.05 -24.36
CA VAL A 398 20.92 -35.08 -23.32
C VAL A 398 19.63 -34.97 -22.50
N ASN A 399 18.92 -36.08 -22.26
CA ASN A 399 17.60 -36.05 -21.62
C ASN A 399 17.65 -36.17 -20.08
N GLY A 400 18.79 -36.54 -19.49
CA GLY A 400 18.94 -36.76 -18.04
C GLY A 400 20.26 -36.23 -17.49
N SER A 401 20.31 -36.03 -16.17
CA SER A 401 21.52 -35.57 -15.48
C SER A 401 22.66 -36.58 -15.61
N TRP A 402 23.90 -36.09 -15.64
CA TRP A 402 25.11 -36.89 -15.65
C TRP A 402 26.26 -36.11 -15.00
N ASN A 403 27.29 -36.84 -14.58
CA ASN A 403 28.53 -36.30 -14.02
C ASN A 403 29.72 -36.91 -14.78
N ALA A 404 30.67 -36.08 -15.21
CA ALA A 404 31.78 -36.50 -16.06
C ALA A 404 32.66 -37.58 -15.39
N GLY A 405 32.90 -37.47 -14.08
CA GLY A 405 33.73 -38.42 -13.31
C GLY A 405 33.10 -39.78 -13.06
N THR A 406 31.81 -39.97 -13.33
CA THR A 406 31.10 -41.27 -13.11
C THR A 406 30.41 -41.82 -14.35
N LEU A 407 30.47 -41.10 -15.47
CA LEU A 407 29.82 -41.50 -16.71
C LEU A 407 30.56 -42.69 -17.36
N THR A 408 29.82 -43.72 -17.73
CA THR A 408 30.32 -44.89 -18.47
C THR A 408 29.36 -45.21 -19.61
N TRP A 409 29.75 -46.10 -20.53
CA TRP A 409 28.84 -46.53 -21.60
C TRP A 409 27.54 -47.15 -21.04
N ASN A 410 27.62 -47.88 -19.94
CA ASN A 410 26.49 -48.53 -19.30
C ASN A 410 25.60 -47.57 -18.51
N THR A 411 26.16 -46.45 -18.00
CA THR A 411 25.42 -45.48 -17.18
C THR A 411 24.97 -44.25 -17.95
N LYS A 412 25.33 -44.10 -19.24
CA LYS A 412 24.97 -42.93 -20.04
C LYS A 412 23.46 -42.70 -20.15
N PRO A 413 22.98 -41.45 -20.07
CA PRO A 413 21.58 -41.12 -20.24
C PRO A 413 21.12 -41.27 -21.70
N SER A 414 19.80 -41.37 -21.91
CA SER A 414 19.20 -41.27 -23.24
C SER A 414 19.35 -39.87 -23.83
N THR A 415 19.35 -39.77 -25.15
CA THR A 415 19.53 -38.50 -25.88
C THR A 415 18.45 -38.31 -26.95
N SER A 416 18.34 -37.09 -27.47
CA SER A 416 17.42 -36.71 -28.55
C SER A 416 18.20 -35.95 -29.63
N ASN A 417 18.11 -36.40 -30.88
CA ASN A 417 18.84 -35.76 -31.97
C ASN A 417 18.39 -34.32 -32.22
N LEU A 418 19.38 -33.41 -32.36
CA LEU A 418 19.14 -31.98 -32.55
C LEU A 418 19.54 -31.54 -33.96
N THR A 419 20.81 -31.71 -34.33
CA THR A 419 21.35 -31.22 -35.60
C THR A 419 22.65 -31.95 -35.98
N SER A 420 23.24 -31.63 -37.12
CA SER A 420 24.50 -32.20 -37.58
C SER A 420 25.28 -31.25 -38.49
N VAL A 421 26.61 -31.39 -38.51
CA VAL A 421 27.50 -30.67 -39.44
C VAL A 421 28.52 -31.61 -40.06
N ASN A 422 29.10 -31.22 -41.20
CA ASN A 422 30.19 -31.96 -41.84
C ASN A 422 31.52 -31.23 -41.60
N VAL A 423 32.49 -31.92 -41.00
CA VAL A 423 33.81 -31.36 -40.67
C VAL A 423 34.92 -32.37 -40.92
N TYR A 424 36.14 -31.87 -41.11
CA TYR A 424 37.37 -32.66 -41.04
C TYR A 424 38.39 -31.97 -40.11
N LYS A 425 39.57 -32.60 -39.95
CA LYS A 425 40.69 -32.10 -39.16
C LYS A 425 40.99 -30.61 -39.42
N GLY A 426 41.11 -29.84 -38.35
CA GLY A 426 41.45 -28.42 -38.38
C GLY A 426 40.24 -27.48 -38.49
N GLN A 427 39.01 -28.00 -38.40
CA GLN A 427 37.78 -27.21 -38.51
C GLN A 427 36.97 -27.21 -37.21
N TRP A 428 36.28 -26.10 -36.95
CA TRP A 428 35.24 -26.00 -35.94
C TRP A 428 33.97 -26.72 -36.40
N ALA A 429 33.45 -27.62 -35.57
CA ALA A 429 32.08 -28.09 -35.65
C ALA A 429 31.21 -27.09 -34.88
N THR A 430 30.47 -26.26 -35.62
CA THR A 430 29.60 -25.21 -35.08
C THR A 430 28.14 -25.61 -35.24
N PHE A 431 27.43 -25.79 -34.13
CA PHE A 431 26.03 -26.19 -34.11
C PHE A 431 25.14 -25.04 -33.66
N ASP A 432 24.09 -24.75 -34.42
CA ASP A 432 23.02 -23.84 -33.98
C ASP A 432 22.18 -24.54 -32.90
N ILE A 433 22.13 -23.94 -31.71
CA ILE A 433 21.38 -24.43 -30.56
C ILE A 433 20.40 -23.40 -30.03
N THR A 434 20.07 -22.37 -30.81
CA THR A 434 19.28 -21.20 -30.39
C THR A 434 18.02 -21.58 -29.63
N ASP A 435 17.18 -22.45 -30.21
CA ASP A 435 15.93 -22.89 -29.58
C ASP A 435 16.16 -23.73 -28.30
N THR A 436 17.18 -24.58 -28.31
CA THR A 436 17.51 -25.42 -27.14
C THR A 436 17.98 -24.57 -25.98
N LEU A 437 18.84 -23.59 -26.25
CA LEU A 437 19.29 -22.66 -25.23
C LEU A 437 18.12 -21.78 -24.74
N GLN A 438 17.26 -21.29 -25.64
CA GLN A 438 16.08 -20.50 -25.28
C GLN A 438 15.14 -21.27 -24.32
N ASP A 439 14.95 -22.58 -24.55
CA ASP A 439 14.18 -23.45 -23.66
C ASP A 439 14.85 -23.64 -22.30
N TRP A 440 16.18 -23.73 -22.24
CA TRP A 440 16.93 -23.84 -20.98
C TRP A 440 16.86 -22.55 -20.15
N VAL A 441 17.12 -21.39 -20.76
CA VAL A 441 17.15 -20.10 -20.05
C VAL A 441 15.75 -19.60 -19.67
N SER A 442 14.70 -20.04 -20.37
CA SER A 442 13.31 -19.77 -19.98
C SER A 442 12.77 -20.73 -18.92
N GLY A 443 13.55 -21.75 -18.53
CA GLY A 443 13.16 -22.76 -17.54
C GLY A 443 12.15 -23.79 -18.07
N LYS A 444 11.88 -23.84 -19.38
CA LYS A 444 11.00 -24.87 -19.99
C LYS A 444 11.62 -26.26 -19.92
N GLN A 445 12.95 -26.35 -19.97
CA GLN A 445 13.70 -27.61 -19.88
C GLN A 445 14.96 -27.43 -19.04
N ALA A 446 15.39 -28.48 -18.34
CA ALA A 446 16.65 -28.47 -17.61
C ALA A 446 17.86 -28.57 -18.58
N ASN A 447 18.94 -27.86 -18.26
CA ASN A 447 20.22 -28.01 -18.96
C ASN A 447 20.93 -29.29 -18.49
N ASN A 448 20.91 -30.31 -19.36
CA ASN A 448 21.65 -31.56 -19.18
C ASN A 448 22.83 -31.68 -20.16
N GLY A 449 23.18 -30.63 -20.90
CA GLY A 449 24.27 -30.66 -21.88
C GLY A 449 23.94 -31.42 -23.17
N PHE A 450 24.99 -31.75 -23.91
CA PHE A 450 24.94 -32.32 -25.25
C PHE A 450 25.77 -33.59 -25.38
N MET A 451 25.45 -34.40 -26.40
CA MET A 451 26.22 -35.57 -26.81
C MET A 451 26.60 -35.47 -28.30
N LEU A 452 27.87 -35.69 -28.64
CA LEU A 452 28.35 -35.83 -30.00
C LEU A 452 28.44 -37.30 -30.42
N HIS A 453 27.98 -37.62 -31.63
CA HIS A 453 28.07 -38.95 -32.21
C HIS A 453 28.16 -38.92 -33.75
N THR A 454 28.47 -40.06 -34.38
CA THR A 454 28.53 -40.19 -35.85
C THR A 454 27.31 -40.89 -36.45
N ASN A 455 26.21 -40.97 -35.70
CA ASN A 455 24.95 -41.61 -36.10
C ASN A 455 25.12 -43.06 -36.62
N GLY A 456 26.01 -43.82 -35.98
CA GLY A 456 26.28 -45.22 -36.34
C GLY A 456 27.04 -45.42 -37.65
N ASN A 457 27.46 -44.34 -38.31
CA ASN A 457 28.33 -44.45 -39.47
C ASN A 457 29.72 -44.93 -39.01
N GLY A 458 30.19 -46.03 -39.60
CA GLY A 458 31.39 -46.75 -39.19
C GLY A 458 32.71 -46.01 -39.49
N GLN A 459 33.79 -46.76 -39.63
CA GLN A 459 35.19 -46.29 -39.65
C GLN A 459 35.46 -44.91 -40.28
N SER A 460 34.91 -44.65 -41.48
CA SER A 460 35.14 -43.40 -42.22
C SER A 460 34.63 -42.11 -41.55
N TYR A 461 33.86 -42.21 -40.46
CA TYR A 461 33.32 -41.08 -39.71
C TYR A 461 34.05 -40.84 -38.39
N TRP A 462 35.04 -41.67 -38.04
CA TRP A 462 35.85 -41.52 -36.83
C TRP A 462 36.44 -40.12 -36.69
N LYS A 463 36.27 -39.50 -35.51
CA LYS A 463 36.74 -38.15 -35.19
C LYS A 463 37.26 -38.06 -33.75
N LYS A 464 38.15 -37.10 -33.53
CA LYS A 464 38.54 -36.62 -32.20
C LYS A 464 38.36 -35.12 -32.12
N PHE A 465 37.77 -34.67 -31.03
CA PHE A 465 37.51 -33.26 -30.75
C PHE A 465 38.38 -32.78 -29.58
N VAL A 466 38.72 -31.51 -29.55
CA VAL A 466 39.43 -30.90 -28.40
C VAL A 466 38.51 -30.98 -27.17
N SER A 467 39.08 -31.45 -26.05
CA SER A 467 38.41 -31.50 -24.75
C SER A 467 38.57 -30.19 -23.96
N SER A 468 37.70 -29.93 -22.99
CA SER A 468 37.70 -28.69 -22.20
C SER A 468 38.99 -28.48 -21.40
N GLU A 469 39.70 -29.55 -21.06
CA GLU A 469 40.97 -29.60 -20.33
C GLU A 469 42.11 -28.86 -21.03
N ASN A 470 42.00 -28.61 -22.33
CA ASN A 470 42.99 -27.82 -23.06
C ASN A 470 42.77 -26.31 -22.87
N THR A 471 42.30 -25.87 -21.69
CA THR A 471 42.03 -24.45 -21.41
C THR A 471 43.33 -23.64 -21.40
N GLY A 472 43.30 -22.43 -21.98
CA GLY A 472 44.51 -21.68 -22.38
C GLY A 472 44.86 -21.83 -23.87
N TYR A 473 44.17 -22.74 -24.57
CA TYR A 473 44.25 -22.91 -26.02
C TYR A 473 43.09 -22.20 -26.72
N ASP A 474 43.36 -21.54 -27.84
CA ASP A 474 42.39 -20.82 -28.70
C ASP A 474 41.28 -21.72 -29.30
N LYS A 475 41.29 -23.03 -28.99
CA LYS A 475 40.40 -24.05 -29.56
C LYS A 475 39.58 -24.84 -28.54
N ALA A 476 39.52 -24.38 -27.30
CA ALA A 476 38.66 -24.98 -26.28
C ALA A 476 37.16 -24.94 -26.70
N PRO A 477 36.38 -25.99 -26.40
CA PRO A 477 34.93 -25.98 -26.65
C PRO A 477 34.23 -24.84 -25.91
N HIS A 478 33.39 -24.10 -26.62
CA HIS A 478 32.70 -22.95 -26.05
C HIS A 478 31.35 -22.71 -26.72
N LEU A 479 30.50 -21.98 -26.00
CA LEU A 479 29.21 -21.52 -26.47
C LEU A 479 29.29 -20.02 -26.77
N ASN A 480 29.03 -19.61 -28.01
CA ASN A 480 28.79 -18.21 -28.35
C ASN A 480 27.29 -17.92 -28.34
N ILE A 481 26.89 -16.84 -27.69
CA ILE A 481 25.48 -16.42 -27.62
C ILE A 481 25.34 -14.94 -27.94
N SER A 482 24.26 -14.58 -28.63
CA SER A 482 23.71 -13.23 -28.65
C SER A 482 22.36 -13.24 -27.95
N TYR A 483 22.16 -12.31 -27.03
CA TYR A 483 20.93 -12.24 -26.24
C TYR A 483 20.62 -10.81 -25.81
N SER A 484 19.37 -10.59 -25.46
CA SER A 484 18.90 -9.34 -24.90
C SER A 484 17.91 -9.61 -23.78
N TYR A 485 17.71 -8.64 -22.91
CA TYR A 485 16.56 -8.64 -22.00
C TYR A 485 15.53 -7.66 -22.53
N LEU A 486 14.27 -8.07 -22.44
CA LEU A 486 13.15 -7.27 -22.94
C LEU A 486 13.11 -5.91 -22.25
N ALA A 487 12.85 -4.88 -23.05
CA ALA A 487 12.63 -3.54 -22.53
C ALA A 487 11.40 -3.49 -21.61
N PRO A 488 11.39 -2.59 -20.61
CA PRO A 488 10.18 -2.32 -19.86
C PRO A 488 9.05 -1.86 -20.79
N ILE A 489 7.92 -2.56 -20.76
CA ILE A 489 6.74 -2.24 -21.57
C ILE A 489 5.75 -1.35 -20.82
N ASN A 490 4.79 -0.77 -21.54
CA ASN A 490 3.81 0.18 -20.99
C ASN A 490 4.47 1.38 -20.29
N PHE A 491 5.61 1.85 -20.83
CA PHE A 491 6.29 3.02 -20.30
C PHE A 491 5.46 4.28 -20.56
N LYS A 492 5.03 4.94 -19.48
CA LYS A 492 4.11 6.08 -19.50
C LYS A 492 4.67 7.23 -18.67
N ALA A 493 4.29 8.44 -19.04
CA ALA A 493 4.52 9.65 -18.27
C ALA A 493 3.20 10.37 -17.97
N SER A 494 3.10 10.88 -16.75
CA SER A 494 2.14 11.91 -16.35
C SER A 494 2.94 13.14 -15.93
N THR A 495 2.53 14.33 -16.39
CA THR A 495 3.30 15.55 -16.20
C THR A 495 2.51 16.61 -15.45
N TYR A 496 3.21 17.33 -14.57
CA TYR A 496 2.61 18.29 -13.66
C TYR A 496 3.37 19.61 -13.65
N ASN A 497 2.64 20.73 -13.70
CA ASN A 497 3.19 22.08 -13.50
C ASN A 497 3.06 22.52 -12.03
N LEU A 498 4.13 23.07 -11.45
CA LEU A 498 4.20 23.50 -10.05
C LEU A 498 3.85 24.99 -9.83
N GLY A 499 3.56 25.74 -10.89
CA GLY A 499 3.15 27.16 -10.82
C GLY A 499 4.30 28.17 -10.77
N ASP A 500 5.55 27.72 -10.74
CA ASP A 500 6.76 28.55 -10.61
C ASP A 500 7.68 28.48 -11.85
N ASN A 501 7.08 28.21 -13.02
CA ASN A 501 7.77 27.84 -14.27
C ASN A 501 8.55 26.52 -14.21
N THR A 502 8.38 25.73 -13.15
CA THR A 502 8.88 24.36 -13.07
C THR A 502 7.75 23.34 -12.99
N GLY A 503 8.10 22.07 -13.04
CA GLY A 503 7.20 20.94 -13.00
C GLY A 503 7.92 19.64 -12.74
N TYR A 504 7.19 18.54 -12.80
CA TYR A 504 7.75 17.21 -12.66
C TYR A 504 7.02 16.20 -13.55
N ILE A 505 7.64 15.04 -13.72
CA ILE A 505 7.17 13.94 -14.54
C ILE A 505 7.12 12.70 -13.66
N ASP A 506 5.94 12.12 -13.53
CA ASP A 506 5.75 10.80 -12.95
C ASP A 506 5.81 9.75 -14.06
N LEU A 507 6.71 8.80 -13.88
CA LEU A 507 6.96 7.71 -14.80
C LEU A 507 6.41 6.41 -14.22
N SER A 508 5.87 5.55 -15.09
CA SER A 508 5.48 4.18 -14.73
C SER A 508 5.72 3.21 -15.88
N TRP A 509 6.01 1.97 -15.55
CA TRP A 509 6.23 0.88 -16.49
C TRP A 509 5.85 -0.47 -15.86
N ASN A 510 5.74 -1.52 -16.68
CA ASN A 510 5.53 -2.87 -16.16
C ASN A 510 6.83 -3.47 -15.59
N GLU A 511 6.69 -4.32 -14.58
CA GLU A 511 7.81 -5.08 -14.03
C GLU A 511 8.44 -5.99 -15.09
N VAL A 512 9.77 -6.00 -15.15
CA VAL A 512 10.57 -6.92 -15.95
C VAL A 512 11.02 -8.08 -15.04
N LYS A 513 10.66 -9.32 -15.41
CA LYS A 513 11.02 -10.52 -14.63
C LYS A 513 12.54 -10.63 -14.48
N GLY A 514 13.01 -10.85 -13.26
CA GLY A 514 14.45 -10.96 -12.96
C GLY A 514 15.19 -9.63 -12.80
N ALA A 515 14.50 -8.50 -12.91
CA ALA A 515 15.08 -7.20 -12.63
C ALA A 515 15.30 -6.99 -11.11
N ILE A 516 16.46 -6.47 -10.74
CA ILE A 516 16.81 -6.10 -9.35
C ILE A 516 16.75 -4.58 -9.13
N LYS A 517 16.80 -3.78 -10.19
CA LYS A 517 16.58 -2.33 -10.18
C LYS A 517 16.28 -1.82 -11.58
N TYR A 518 15.91 -0.55 -11.68
CA TYR A 518 15.69 0.13 -12.96
C TYR A 518 16.55 1.39 -13.05
N ARG A 519 16.77 1.85 -14.30
CA ARG A 519 17.36 3.14 -14.63
C ARG A 519 16.44 3.93 -15.51
N VAL A 520 16.22 5.18 -15.14
CA VAL A 520 15.56 6.17 -15.99
C VAL A 520 16.64 6.93 -16.75
N TRP A 521 16.47 7.03 -18.07
CA TRP A 521 17.40 7.70 -18.97
C TRP A 521 16.78 9.01 -19.45
N ILE A 522 17.40 10.15 -19.16
CA ILE A 522 16.86 11.47 -19.51
C ILE A 522 17.85 12.20 -20.42
N PHE A 523 17.39 12.67 -21.58
CA PHE A 523 18.23 13.31 -22.59
C PHE A 523 18.58 14.76 -22.24
N ASN A 524 19.81 15.08 -21.88
CA ASN A 524 20.19 16.41 -21.39
C ASN A 524 20.44 17.49 -22.46
N GLY A 525 20.11 17.24 -23.73
CA GLY A 525 20.41 18.12 -24.87
C GLY A 525 21.58 17.64 -25.74
N LYS A 526 22.45 16.80 -25.18
CA LYS A 526 23.59 16.20 -25.87
C LYS A 526 23.51 14.67 -25.90
N GLU A 527 23.17 14.05 -24.77
CA GLU A 527 23.10 12.59 -24.62
C GLU A 527 22.08 12.18 -23.56
N TYR A 528 21.67 10.90 -23.57
CA TYR A 528 20.88 10.32 -22.49
C TYR A 528 21.75 10.06 -21.26
N LYS A 529 21.36 10.60 -20.10
CA LYS A 529 21.99 10.34 -18.81
C LYS A 529 21.17 9.34 -17.98
N PRO A 530 21.79 8.29 -17.42
CA PRO A 530 21.09 7.31 -16.58
C PRO A 530 20.96 7.78 -15.13
N TYR A 531 19.83 7.47 -14.51
CA TYR A 531 19.53 7.68 -13.09
C TYR A 531 19.03 6.37 -12.48
N ASP A 532 19.73 5.86 -11.47
CA ASP A 532 19.30 4.65 -10.75
C ASP A 532 18.06 4.96 -9.89
N VAL A 533 16.97 4.20 -10.09
CA VAL A 533 15.68 4.44 -9.40
C VAL A 533 15.28 3.32 -8.44
N GLY A 534 16.17 2.33 -8.26
CA GLY A 534 15.95 1.17 -7.40
C GLY A 534 14.97 0.17 -8.01
N ASN A 535 14.51 -0.79 -7.20
CA ASN A 535 13.52 -1.78 -7.61
C ASN A 535 12.09 -1.24 -7.50
N ARG A 536 11.74 -0.33 -8.40
CA ARG A 536 10.41 0.30 -8.47
C ARG A 536 9.96 0.35 -9.91
N THR A 537 8.66 0.17 -10.14
CA THR A 537 8.02 0.28 -11.45
C THR A 537 7.35 1.63 -11.69
N SER A 538 7.54 2.57 -10.75
CA SER A 538 7.13 3.95 -10.87
C SER A 538 8.14 4.88 -10.21
N TRP A 539 8.34 6.06 -10.80
CA TRP A 539 9.31 7.03 -10.32
C TRP A 539 8.95 8.47 -10.70
N SER A 540 9.11 9.40 -9.77
CA SER A 540 8.81 10.81 -9.98
C SER A 540 10.08 11.64 -10.07
N THR A 541 10.14 12.62 -10.97
CA THR A 541 11.24 13.59 -11.01
C THR A 541 11.13 14.69 -9.96
N LEU A 542 10.03 14.74 -9.19
CA LEU A 542 9.76 15.76 -8.18
C LEU A 542 10.87 15.81 -7.11
N ASP A 543 11.42 16.99 -6.90
CA ASP A 543 12.43 17.31 -5.90
C ASP A 543 13.76 16.53 -5.99
N ARG A 544 14.12 16.06 -7.19
CA ARG A 544 15.29 15.17 -7.35
C ARG A 544 16.56 15.83 -7.88
N SER A 545 16.51 17.09 -8.33
CA SER A 545 17.69 17.80 -8.87
C SER A 545 18.43 17.01 -9.97
N ILE A 546 17.67 16.33 -10.83
CA ILE A 546 18.18 15.38 -11.85
C ILE A 546 18.42 16.03 -13.22
N TRP A 547 18.20 17.33 -13.38
CA TRP A 547 18.26 18.03 -14.66
C TRP A 547 19.01 19.36 -14.48
N PRO A 548 19.87 19.78 -15.43
CA PRO A 548 21.14 20.40 -15.07
C PRO A 548 20.99 21.73 -14.32
N ASP A 549 21.68 21.81 -13.18
CA ASP A 549 22.08 22.99 -12.40
C ASP A 549 21.06 24.07 -11.98
N GLN A 550 19.74 23.88 -12.11
CA GLN A 550 18.75 24.91 -11.69
C GLN A 550 17.65 24.50 -10.72
N GLY A 551 17.96 23.50 -9.91
CA GLY A 551 17.22 23.22 -8.69
C GLY A 551 16.44 21.92 -8.75
N LYS A 552 15.50 21.80 -7.83
CA LYS A 552 14.85 20.54 -7.46
C LYS A 552 13.95 19.97 -8.55
N ASN A 553 13.37 20.82 -9.41
CA ASN A 553 12.30 20.47 -10.36
C ASN A 553 12.65 20.86 -11.80
N LEU A 554 11.93 20.26 -12.75
CA LEU A 554 12.20 20.38 -14.18
C LEU A 554 11.60 21.68 -14.76
N PRO A 555 12.31 22.44 -15.62
CA PRO A 555 11.75 23.64 -16.23
C PRO A 555 10.56 23.32 -17.17
N THR A 556 9.52 24.16 -17.13
CA THR A 556 8.36 24.03 -18.04
C THR A 556 8.75 24.03 -19.54
N ASN A 557 9.87 24.66 -19.89
CA ASN A 557 10.46 24.64 -21.22
C ASN A 557 11.99 24.37 -21.14
N PRO A 558 12.48 23.20 -21.59
CA PRO A 558 13.91 22.84 -21.54
C PRO A 558 14.75 23.45 -22.69
N GLN A 559 14.15 24.18 -23.64
CA GLN A 559 14.83 24.61 -24.88
C GLN A 559 16.13 25.40 -24.65
N SER A 560 16.16 26.29 -23.65
CA SER A 560 17.36 27.07 -23.32
C SER A 560 18.54 26.17 -22.92
N TYR A 561 18.28 25.05 -22.25
CA TYR A 561 19.30 24.08 -21.85
C TYR A 561 19.84 23.30 -23.03
N TYR A 562 18.96 22.88 -23.94
CA TYR A 562 19.39 22.17 -25.13
C TYR A 562 20.33 23.04 -25.97
N LYS A 563 20.03 24.35 -26.11
CA LYS A 563 20.93 25.34 -26.75
C LYS A 563 22.29 25.46 -26.06
N SER A 564 22.35 25.37 -24.73
CA SER A 564 23.60 25.49 -23.98
C SER A 564 24.38 24.18 -23.80
N SER A 565 23.77 23.02 -24.12
CA SER A 565 24.36 21.69 -23.87
C SER A 565 25.54 21.32 -24.80
N GLY A 566 25.75 22.09 -25.87
CA GLY A 566 26.80 21.85 -26.87
C GLY A 566 26.49 20.72 -27.86
N GLY A 567 25.23 20.29 -27.97
CA GLY A 567 24.74 19.45 -29.07
C GLY A 567 24.01 20.27 -30.14
N ASP A 568 23.97 19.79 -31.38
CA ASP A 568 23.58 20.61 -32.53
C ASP A 568 22.19 20.24 -33.12
N THR A 569 21.70 19.03 -32.85
CA THR A 569 20.53 18.43 -33.54
C THR A 569 19.19 18.70 -32.87
N TYR A 570 19.15 18.95 -31.56
CA TYR A 570 17.90 19.06 -30.78
C TYR A 570 17.76 20.40 -30.02
N ILE A 571 18.48 21.43 -30.47
CA ILE A 571 18.57 22.72 -29.77
C ILE A 571 17.24 23.46 -29.64
N ASP A 572 16.29 23.23 -30.55
CA ASP A 572 15.00 23.92 -30.53
C ASP A 572 13.87 23.11 -29.86
N ARG A 573 14.18 21.92 -29.35
CA ARG A 573 13.22 21.03 -28.68
C ARG A 573 12.62 21.66 -27.41
N ARG A 574 11.31 21.51 -27.21
CA ARG A 574 10.58 22.07 -26.04
C ARG A 574 9.97 21.02 -25.11
N ASN A 575 10.15 19.75 -25.40
CA ASN A 575 9.73 18.61 -24.57
C ASN A 575 10.94 17.81 -24.07
N TYR A 576 10.72 16.99 -23.06
CA TYR A 576 11.71 16.04 -22.57
C TYR A 576 11.82 14.85 -23.51
N ALA A 577 12.91 14.09 -23.39
CA ALA A 577 13.00 12.75 -23.96
C ALA A 577 13.51 11.82 -22.88
N ILE A 578 12.72 10.79 -22.58
CA ILE A 578 12.93 9.90 -21.45
C ILE A 578 12.78 8.47 -21.91
N SER A 579 13.62 7.57 -21.41
CA SER A 579 13.50 6.13 -21.57
C SER A 579 13.74 5.43 -20.23
N VAL A 580 13.53 4.13 -20.16
CA VAL A 580 13.77 3.30 -18.98
C VAL A 580 14.37 1.95 -19.39
N SER A 581 15.29 1.43 -18.59
CA SER A 581 15.83 0.08 -18.69
C SER A 581 15.77 -0.62 -17.33
N ALA A 582 15.76 -1.95 -17.36
CA ALA A 582 15.90 -2.80 -16.19
C ALA A 582 17.36 -3.24 -16.03
N ILE A 583 17.80 -3.47 -14.79
CA ILE A 583 19.07 -4.11 -14.46
C ILE A 583 18.75 -5.48 -13.89
N MET A 584 19.27 -6.52 -14.52
CA MET A 584 19.02 -7.91 -14.18
C MET A 584 19.90 -8.37 -13.02
N THR A 585 19.56 -9.51 -12.41
CA THR A 585 20.39 -10.15 -11.36
C THR A 585 21.84 -10.39 -11.78
N SER A 586 22.09 -10.61 -13.08
CA SER A 586 23.43 -10.75 -13.66
C SER A 586 24.25 -9.45 -13.70
N GLY A 587 23.63 -8.30 -13.42
CA GLY A 587 24.23 -6.97 -13.58
C GLY A 587 24.09 -6.38 -14.99
N GLU A 588 23.54 -7.15 -15.93
CA GLU A 588 23.26 -6.72 -17.31
C GLU A 588 22.04 -5.80 -17.38
N GLU A 589 22.01 -4.96 -18.39
CA GLU A 589 20.94 -3.98 -18.60
C GLU A 589 20.02 -4.43 -19.73
N SER A 590 18.71 -4.29 -19.57
CA SER A 590 17.77 -4.59 -20.64
C SER A 590 17.91 -3.62 -21.81
N LEU A 591 17.26 -3.97 -22.92
CA LEU A 591 16.95 -2.99 -23.94
C LEU A 591 16.22 -1.79 -23.31
N LEU A 592 16.46 -0.61 -23.86
CA LEU A 592 15.77 0.60 -23.46
C LEU A 592 14.34 0.55 -24.03
N ALA A 593 13.36 0.99 -23.23
CA ALA A 593 12.02 1.23 -23.73
C ALA A 593 12.05 2.32 -24.81
N ASP A 594 11.11 2.26 -25.76
CA ASP A 594 10.94 3.32 -26.75
C ASP A 594 10.81 4.67 -26.01
N PRO A 595 11.63 5.68 -26.36
CA PRO A 595 11.61 6.93 -25.62
C PRO A 595 10.28 7.66 -25.74
N ILE A 596 9.77 8.13 -24.61
CA ILE A 596 8.61 9.02 -24.55
C ILE A 596 9.06 10.48 -24.52
N THR A 597 8.20 11.37 -25.00
CA THR A 597 8.55 12.78 -25.22
C THR A 597 7.61 13.77 -24.50
N PRO A 598 7.53 13.72 -23.16
CA PRO A 598 6.54 14.48 -22.41
C PRO A 598 6.86 15.98 -22.37
N TYR A 599 5.81 16.80 -22.39
CA TYR A 599 5.88 18.24 -22.09
C TYR A 599 5.57 18.44 -20.62
N ILE A 600 6.17 19.46 -20.00
CA ILE A 600 5.60 19.98 -18.76
C ILE A 600 4.50 20.97 -19.19
N PRO A 601 3.25 20.79 -18.73
CA PRO A 601 2.11 21.56 -19.23
C PRO A 601 2.27 23.04 -18.92
N LEU A 602 1.89 23.94 -19.83
CA LEU A 602 1.83 25.39 -19.57
C LEU A 602 0.47 25.81 -19.00
N VAL A 603 -0.01 25.11 -17.97
CA VAL A 603 -1.25 25.41 -17.23
C VAL A 603 -0.92 25.62 -15.75
N SER A 604 -1.43 26.70 -15.16
CA SER A 604 -1.17 27.05 -13.75
C SER A 604 -2.08 26.30 -12.78
N GLU A 605 -1.68 26.22 -11.51
CA GLU A 605 -2.55 25.72 -10.43
C GLU A 605 -3.88 26.50 -10.39
N PRO A 606 -5.03 25.82 -10.41
CA PRO A 606 -6.33 26.45 -10.19
C PRO A 606 -6.46 26.97 -8.76
N THR A 607 -7.22 28.06 -8.57
CA THR A 607 -7.65 28.44 -7.22
C THR A 607 -8.54 27.34 -6.63
N ALA A 608 -8.55 27.18 -5.30
CA ALA A 608 -9.52 26.32 -4.63
C ALA A 608 -10.95 26.62 -5.12
N PRO A 609 -11.77 25.59 -5.38
CA PRO A 609 -13.13 25.81 -5.80
C PRO A 609 -13.93 26.45 -4.67
N GLU A 610 -14.73 27.45 -5.03
CA GLU A 610 -15.88 27.90 -4.24
C GLU A 610 -16.90 26.76 -4.24
N VAL A 611 -17.38 26.36 -3.06
CA VAL A 611 -18.35 25.26 -2.93
C VAL A 611 -19.61 25.74 -2.26
N THR A 612 -20.75 25.42 -2.85
CA THR A 612 -22.07 25.57 -2.25
C THR A 612 -22.67 24.18 -2.06
N ALA A 613 -23.12 23.89 -0.84
CA ALA A 613 -23.71 22.61 -0.48
C ALA A 613 -25.24 22.71 -0.46
N TYR A 614 -25.92 21.70 -1.01
CA TYR A 614 -27.37 21.61 -1.07
C TYR A 614 -27.84 20.28 -0.47
N SER A 615 -28.86 20.33 0.38
CA SER A 615 -29.51 19.13 0.93
C SER A 615 -30.72 18.75 0.07
N ASN A 616 -30.93 17.45 -0.17
CA ASN A 616 -32.09 16.94 -0.89
C ASN A 616 -33.28 16.63 0.04
N GLY A 617 -33.13 16.82 1.37
CA GLY A 617 -34.20 16.55 2.34
C GLY A 617 -34.52 15.06 2.53
N ASN A 618 -33.58 14.17 2.20
CA ASN A 618 -33.72 12.71 2.32
C ASN A 618 -32.37 12.03 2.72
N GLU A 619 -31.65 12.62 3.66
CA GLU A 619 -30.30 12.23 4.12
C GLU A 619 -29.20 12.27 3.04
N THR A 620 -29.50 12.76 1.84
CA THR A 620 -28.54 12.99 0.74
C THR A 620 -28.51 14.46 0.33
N GLY A 621 -27.55 14.81 -0.52
CA GLY A 621 -27.39 16.15 -1.06
C GLY A 621 -26.38 16.18 -2.19
N TYR A 622 -26.03 17.38 -2.62
CA TYR A 622 -25.03 17.60 -3.66
C TYR A 622 -24.22 18.87 -3.40
N PHE A 623 -23.12 19.01 -4.11
CA PHE A 623 -22.24 20.18 -4.07
C PHE A 623 -22.14 20.79 -5.45
N ASP A 624 -22.30 22.12 -5.53
CA ASP A 624 -21.92 22.90 -6.70
C ASP A 624 -20.53 23.49 -6.44
N LEU A 625 -19.60 23.18 -7.33
CA LEU A 625 -18.22 23.64 -7.29
C LEU A 625 -18.01 24.66 -8.41
N LYS A 626 -17.35 25.77 -8.09
CA LYS A 626 -17.01 26.83 -9.06
C LYS A 626 -15.58 27.31 -8.85
N TRP A 627 -14.82 27.49 -9.93
CA TRP A 627 -13.44 27.96 -9.86
C TRP A 627 -13.14 28.99 -10.95
N LYS A 628 -12.01 29.68 -10.83
CA LYS A 628 -11.57 30.65 -11.86
C LYS A 628 -11.00 29.90 -13.07
N PRO A 629 -11.26 30.35 -14.31
CA PRO A 629 -10.61 29.79 -15.49
C PRO A 629 -9.08 29.89 -15.40
N VAL A 630 -8.39 28.81 -15.79
CA VAL A 630 -6.94 28.73 -15.92
C VAL A 630 -6.54 28.96 -17.38
N LEU A 631 -5.54 29.81 -17.60
CA LEU A 631 -5.01 30.11 -18.94
C LEU A 631 -4.43 28.84 -19.58
N ASN A 632 -4.73 28.61 -20.87
CA ASN A 632 -4.34 27.43 -21.66
C ASN A 632 -4.95 26.08 -21.24
N ALA A 633 -5.87 26.04 -20.26
CA ALA A 633 -6.59 24.83 -19.92
C ALA A 633 -7.57 24.44 -21.04
N THR A 634 -7.59 23.17 -21.41
CA THR A 634 -8.60 22.60 -22.31
C THR A 634 -9.58 21.68 -21.58
N GLY A 635 -9.43 21.52 -20.26
CA GLY A 635 -10.32 20.77 -19.39
C GLY A 635 -9.89 20.83 -17.93
N TYR A 636 -10.72 20.28 -17.04
CA TYR A 636 -10.48 20.22 -15.60
C TYR A 636 -10.84 18.86 -15.04
N LYS A 637 -10.20 18.49 -13.92
CA LYS A 637 -10.63 17.35 -13.09
C LYS A 637 -10.97 17.83 -11.69
N VAL A 638 -12.06 17.28 -11.14
CA VAL A 638 -12.45 17.43 -9.73
C VAL A 638 -11.97 16.20 -8.98
N TRP A 639 -11.22 16.41 -7.89
CA TRP A 639 -10.68 15.34 -7.06
C TRP A 639 -11.48 15.24 -5.76
N ILE A 640 -11.98 14.05 -5.42
CA ILE A 640 -12.81 13.78 -4.24
C ILE A 640 -12.10 12.77 -3.33
N PHE A 641 -12.03 13.05 -2.04
CA PHE A 641 -11.38 12.17 -1.07
C PHE A 641 -12.29 11.01 -0.61
N ASN A 642 -11.78 9.78 -0.66
CA ASN A 642 -12.50 8.56 -0.31
C ASN A 642 -12.17 7.98 1.08
N GLY A 643 -11.42 8.72 1.91
CA GLY A 643 -11.02 8.29 3.26
C GLY A 643 -9.55 7.90 3.39
N ILE A 644 -8.92 7.48 2.28
CA ILE A 644 -7.49 7.14 2.23
C ILE A 644 -6.73 7.85 1.10
N SER A 645 -7.40 8.18 -0.01
CA SER A 645 -6.82 8.80 -1.21
C SER A 645 -7.82 9.73 -1.91
N TYR A 646 -7.36 10.55 -2.85
CA TYR A 646 -8.24 11.32 -3.75
C TYR A 646 -8.46 10.55 -5.06
N GLU A 647 -9.71 10.51 -5.53
CA GLU A 647 -10.10 9.98 -6.85
C GLU A 647 -10.52 11.15 -7.76
N SER A 648 -10.09 11.18 -9.03
CA SER A 648 -10.40 12.28 -9.96
C SER A 648 -11.55 11.97 -10.91
N PHE A 649 -12.31 13.01 -11.25
CA PHE A 649 -13.42 13.02 -12.18
C PHE A 649 -13.15 14.07 -13.25
N ASP A 650 -13.10 13.67 -14.52
CA ASP A 650 -12.94 14.60 -15.64
C ASP A 650 -14.26 15.31 -15.92
N VAL A 651 -14.24 16.64 -15.78
CA VAL A 651 -15.43 17.50 -15.93
C VAL A 651 -15.40 18.30 -17.22
N SER A 652 -14.47 18.00 -18.14
CA SER A 652 -14.27 18.73 -19.40
C SER A 652 -13.90 20.21 -19.18
N ASN A 653 -14.00 21.04 -20.21
CA ASN A 653 -13.64 22.47 -20.14
C ASN A 653 -14.74 23.35 -19.54
N VAL A 654 -15.03 23.13 -18.26
CA VAL A 654 -16.00 23.91 -17.49
C VAL A 654 -15.31 24.58 -16.30
N THR A 655 -15.90 25.67 -15.81
CA THR A 655 -15.43 26.34 -14.58
C THR A 655 -16.44 26.23 -13.43
N GLN A 656 -17.45 25.39 -13.63
CA GLN A 656 -18.45 25.02 -12.64
C GLN A 656 -18.91 23.59 -12.90
N TRP A 657 -19.08 22.81 -11.84
CA TRP A 657 -19.53 21.42 -11.92
C TRP A 657 -20.33 21.06 -10.67
N SER A 658 -21.34 20.21 -10.83
CA SER A 658 -22.21 19.76 -9.74
C SER A 658 -22.05 18.26 -9.52
N THR A 659 -22.04 17.83 -8.27
CA THR A 659 -22.15 16.39 -7.95
C THR A 659 -23.57 15.86 -8.12
N LYS A 660 -24.55 16.74 -8.41
CA LYS A 660 -25.96 16.39 -8.54
C LYS A 660 -26.19 15.42 -9.69
N GLU A 661 -26.98 14.38 -9.42
CA GLU A 661 -27.38 13.33 -10.37
C GLU A 661 -26.19 12.57 -10.98
N GLN A 662 -25.01 12.65 -10.35
CA GLN A 662 -23.82 11.94 -10.82
C GLN A 662 -23.73 10.51 -10.25
N HIS A 663 -24.44 10.23 -9.15
CA HIS A 663 -24.45 8.90 -8.50
C HIS A 663 -23.04 8.35 -8.18
N ILE A 664 -22.12 9.23 -7.79
CA ILE A 664 -20.69 8.89 -7.59
C ILE A 664 -20.40 8.25 -6.22
N TRP A 665 -21.29 8.40 -5.25
CA TRP A 665 -21.08 7.91 -3.90
C TRP A 665 -21.54 6.45 -3.76
N PRO A 666 -20.85 5.59 -2.99
CA PRO A 666 -21.31 4.22 -2.75
C PRO A 666 -22.68 4.20 -2.08
N ASN A 667 -23.58 3.32 -2.53
CA ASN A 667 -24.91 3.20 -1.91
C ASN A 667 -24.83 2.49 -0.55
N LYS A 668 -25.94 2.52 0.21
CA LYS A 668 -26.01 1.93 1.55
C LYS A 668 -25.60 0.44 1.62
N SER A 669 -26.06 -0.38 0.67
CA SER A 669 -25.73 -1.81 0.63
C SER A 669 -24.25 -2.05 0.30
N GLU A 670 -23.66 -1.25 -0.59
CA GLU A 670 -22.23 -1.34 -0.90
C GLU A 670 -21.37 -0.95 0.30
N ILE A 671 -21.75 0.10 1.04
CA ILE A 671 -21.09 0.53 2.27
C ILE A 671 -21.16 -0.57 3.34
N GLU A 672 -22.32 -1.20 3.53
CA GLU A 672 -22.48 -2.32 4.47
C GLU A 672 -21.59 -3.52 4.12
N ASN A 673 -21.27 -3.70 2.84
CA ASN A 673 -20.33 -4.73 2.35
C ASN A 673 -18.86 -4.28 2.33
N GLY A 674 -18.54 -3.15 2.98
CA GLY A 674 -17.15 -2.68 3.14
C GLY A 674 -16.60 -1.88 1.95
N ARG A 675 -17.43 -1.49 0.97
CA ARG A 675 -16.95 -0.66 -0.15
C ARG A 675 -16.59 0.74 0.34
N TYR A 676 -15.48 1.27 -0.18
CA TYR A 676 -15.08 2.67 0.01
C TYR A 676 -14.70 3.40 -1.30
N LEU A 677 -14.52 2.67 -2.41
CA LEU A 677 -14.18 3.25 -3.71
C LEU A 677 -15.40 3.92 -4.36
N LEU A 678 -15.20 5.12 -4.92
CA LEU A 678 -16.25 5.89 -5.58
C LEU A 678 -16.62 5.29 -6.95
N HIS A 679 -17.79 5.66 -7.48
CA HIS A 679 -18.24 5.25 -8.82
C HIS A 679 -17.76 6.27 -9.87
N HIS A 680 -17.02 5.82 -10.89
CA HIS A 680 -16.45 6.66 -11.95
C HIS A 680 -17.32 6.76 -13.22
N LEU A 681 -18.44 6.05 -13.25
CA LEU A 681 -19.42 6.10 -14.33
C LEU A 681 -20.80 6.36 -13.70
N PRO A 682 -21.65 7.19 -14.32
CA PRO A 682 -23.04 7.32 -13.89
C PRO A 682 -23.70 5.94 -13.99
N THR A 683 -24.05 5.37 -12.85
CA THR A 683 -24.73 4.08 -12.79
C THR A 683 -25.95 4.23 -11.88
N GLU A 684 -27.06 3.59 -12.24
CA GLU A 684 -28.30 3.62 -11.43
C GLU A 684 -28.13 2.97 -10.04
N ILE A 685 -26.98 2.33 -9.77
CA ILE A 685 -26.67 1.69 -8.50
C ILE A 685 -25.98 2.63 -7.49
N GLY A 686 -25.33 3.72 -7.93
CA GLY A 686 -24.68 4.66 -7.02
C GLY A 686 -25.66 5.62 -6.33
N SER A 687 -25.25 6.25 -5.23
CA SER A 687 -26.06 7.25 -4.53
C SER A 687 -25.58 8.68 -4.76
N GLU A 688 -26.48 9.64 -4.51
CA GLU A 688 -26.08 11.03 -4.23
C GLU A 688 -25.16 11.10 -3.01
N MET A 689 -24.52 12.24 -2.81
CA MET A 689 -23.62 12.46 -1.67
C MET A 689 -24.43 12.35 -0.37
N VAL A 690 -23.96 11.54 0.58
CA VAL A 690 -24.67 11.29 1.84
C VAL A 690 -24.34 12.34 2.89
N THR A 691 -25.29 12.68 3.75
CA THR A 691 -25.05 13.63 4.85
C THR A 691 -24.00 13.16 5.85
N ASN A 692 -23.74 11.86 5.94
CA ASN A 692 -22.67 11.28 6.75
C ASN A 692 -21.72 10.39 5.93
N PRO A 693 -20.58 10.90 5.42
CA PRO A 693 -19.59 10.11 4.68
C PRO A 693 -18.74 9.19 5.56
N SER A 694 -18.81 9.29 6.90
CA SER A 694 -17.90 8.57 7.80
C SER A 694 -17.86 7.04 7.62
N PRO A 695 -18.96 6.33 7.27
CA PRO A 695 -18.91 4.90 7.01
C PRO A 695 -17.97 4.51 5.85
N VAL A 696 -17.92 5.32 4.78
CA VAL A 696 -16.98 5.11 3.67
C VAL A 696 -15.53 5.27 4.14
N TYR A 697 -15.27 6.28 4.99
CA TYR A 697 -13.93 6.52 5.53
C TYR A 697 -13.49 5.47 6.55
N LEU A 698 -14.42 4.92 7.31
CA LEU A 698 -14.17 3.78 8.20
C LEU A 698 -13.80 2.54 7.37
N ASN A 699 -14.58 2.24 6.32
CA ASN A 699 -14.32 1.11 5.42
C ASN A 699 -12.96 1.20 4.72
N SER A 700 -12.48 2.41 4.42
CA SER A 700 -11.19 2.61 3.79
C SER A 700 -9.99 2.30 4.71
N GLY A 701 -10.22 2.11 6.02
CA GLY A 701 -9.15 1.95 7.02
C GLY A 701 -8.29 3.21 7.21
N GLY A 702 -8.80 4.37 6.79
CA GLY A 702 -8.07 5.64 6.79
C GLY A 702 -7.97 6.32 8.15
N ARG A 703 -7.33 7.50 8.18
CA ARG A 703 -7.13 8.29 9.41
C ARG A 703 -8.36 9.04 9.91
N TYR A 704 -9.45 9.07 9.13
CA TYR A 704 -10.63 9.90 9.39
C TYR A 704 -11.95 9.09 9.51
N PRO A 705 -12.00 8.00 10.29
CA PRO A 705 -13.14 7.06 10.30
C PRO A 705 -14.45 7.65 10.84
N THR A 706 -14.39 8.78 11.54
CA THR A 706 -15.55 9.46 12.14
C THR A 706 -15.85 10.82 11.50
N ASN A 707 -15.11 11.22 10.46
CA ASN A 707 -15.24 12.56 9.89
C ASN A 707 -16.47 12.64 8.96
N LYS A 708 -17.15 13.79 9.00
CA LYS A 708 -18.37 14.07 8.22
C LYS A 708 -18.16 15.08 7.08
N ASN A 709 -16.96 15.62 6.94
CA ASN A 709 -16.63 16.53 5.86
C ASN A 709 -16.28 15.75 4.59
N TYR A 710 -16.54 16.38 3.46
CA TYR A 710 -15.98 16.01 2.16
C TYR A 710 -14.70 16.79 1.91
N TRP A 711 -13.88 16.35 0.95
CA TRP A 711 -12.74 17.12 0.47
C TRP A 711 -12.75 17.16 -1.05
N PHE A 712 -12.71 18.37 -1.60
CA PHE A 712 -12.64 18.62 -3.03
C PHE A 712 -11.35 19.37 -3.40
N LYS A 713 -10.77 19.04 -4.55
CA LYS A 713 -9.74 19.85 -5.22
C LYS A 713 -10.05 19.96 -6.70
N VAL A 714 -9.47 20.95 -7.37
CA VAL A 714 -9.57 21.09 -8.83
C VAL A 714 -8.17 21.15 -9.43
N SER A 715 -7.99 20.48 -10.55
CA SER A 715 -6.79 20.55 -11.40
C SER A 715 -7.21 20.95 -12.81
N ALA A 716 -6.38 21.72 -13.50
CA ALA A 716 -6.57 22.05 -14.90
C ALA A 716 -5.69 21.15 -15.75
N TYR A 717 -6.12 20.77 -16.94
CA TYR A 717 -5.28 20.05 -17.89
C TYR A 717 -5.40 20.64 -19.28
N ASN A 718 -4.41 20.32 -20.12
CA ASN A 718 -4.48 20.51 -21.55
C ASN A 718 -3.92 19.27 -22.28
N SER A 719 -3.77 19.36 -23.61
CA SER A 719 -3.16 18.27 -24.40
C SER A 719 -1.73 17.89 -23.98
N GLN A 720 -1.05 18.73 -23.20
CA GLN A 720 0.32 18.51 -22.71
C GLN A 720 0.36 17.86 -21.33
N GLY A 721 -0.73 17.88 -20.55
CA GLY A 721 -0.83 17.26 -19.21
C GLY A 721 -1.60 18.11 -18.21
N GLU A 722 -1.39 17.88 -16.91
CA GLU A 722 -2.23 18.40 -15.82
C GLU A 722 -1.45 19.39 -14.91
N SER A 723 -2.14 20.30 -14.22
CA SER A 723 -1.57 21.13 -13.16
C SER A 723 -1.48 20.32 -11.85
N ILE A 724 -0.76 20.83 -10.85
CA ILE A 724 -1.06 20.37 -9.48
C ILE A 724 -2.52 20.70 -9.11
N PRO A 725 -3.21 19.84 -8.33
CA PRO A 725 -4.53 20.17 -7.82
C PRO A 725 -4.46 21.33 -6.82
N SER A 726 -5.49 22.16 -6.81
CA SER A 726 -5.65 23.26 -5.86
C SER A 726 -5.52 22.79 -4.40
N VAL A 727 -5.30 23.74 -3.49
CA VAL A 727 -5.55 23.50 -2.05
C VAL A 727 -6.98 22.95 -1.83
N PRO A 728 -7.16 21.99 -0.90
CA PRO A 728 -8.45 21.34 -0.70
C PRO A 728 -9.45 22.26 0.00
N VAL A 729 -10.71 22.16 -0.41
CA VAL A 729 -11.86 22.72 0.31
C VAL A 729 -12.62 21.59 0.99
N THR A 730 -13.11 21.84 2.21
CA THR A 730 -13.64 20.78 3.09
C THR A 730 -15.08 21.04 3.55
N PRO A 731 -16.07 20.98 2.65
CA PRO A 731 -17.47 21.27 3.00
C PRO A 731 -18.13 20.06 3.68
N SER A 732 -19.25 20.29 4.36
CA SER A 732 -20.16 19.23 4.82
C SER A 732 -21.53 19.41 4.19
N LEU A 733 -22.29 18.33 4.03
CA LEU A 733 -23.69 18.44 3.64
C LEU A 733 -24.53 18.84 4.86
N PRO A 734 -25.50 19.76 4.70
CA PRO A 734 -26.47 20.05 5.76
C PRO A 734 -27.34 18.81 6.03
N THR A 735 -27.37 18.36 7.28
CA THR A 735 -28.38 17.39 7.77
C THR A 735 -29.75 18.09 7.83
N GLU A 736 -30.82 17.36 7.46
CA GLU A 736 -32.19 17.84 7.21
C GLU A 736 -32.78 18.93 8.13
N ILE A 737 -33.77 19.66 7.59
CA ILE A 737 -34.41 20.85 8.16
C ILE A 737 -35.64 20.45 8.99
N PHE A 738 -35.66 20.82 10.28
CA PHE A 738 -36.84 20.68 11.14
C PHE A 738 -37.80 21.88 11.00
N SER A 739 -39.10 21.64 11.16
CA SER A 739 -40.10 22.73 11.21
C SER A 739 -40.07 23.39 12.58
N PRO A 740 -40.18 24.73 12.67
CA PRO A 740 -40.32 25.38 13.96
C PRO A 740 -41.65 24.97 14.60
N GLU A 741 -41.61 24.63 15.88
CA GLU A 741 -42.79 24.41 16.71
C GLU A 741 -42.93 25.58 17.67
N GLY A 742 -44.15 25.89 18.12
CA GLY A 742 -44.34 27.08 18.93
C GLY A 742 -45.76 27.30 19.42
N SER A 743 -45.98 28.45 20.04
CA SER A 743 -47.28 28.85 20.56
C SER A 743 -47.45 30.37 20.47
N ALA A 744 -48.71 30.78 20.35
CA ALA A 744 -49.12 32.17 20.28
C ALA A 744 -49.86 32.58 21.56
N PHE A 745 -49.58 33.79 22.04
CA PHE A 745 -50.03 34.29 23.34
C PHE A 745 -50.56 35.73 23.22
N THR A 746 -51.57 36.07 24.00
CA THR A 746 -52.09 37.45 24.14
C THR A 746 -51.31 38.20 25.23
N LEU A 747 -51.04 39.50 25.02
CA LEU A 747 -50.33 40.35 25.98
C LEU A 747 -51.21 40.76 27.16
N ASP A 748 -50.58 40.89 28.33
CA ASP A 748 -51.28 41.16 29.59
C ASP A 748 -51.61 42.64 29.81
N ASP A 749 -50.82 43.55 29.22
CA ASP A 749 -50.94 45.02 29.33
C ASP A 749 -51.72 45.65 28.18
N ASP A 750 -51.87 44.93 27.05
CA ASP A 750 -52.72 45.29 25.93
C ASP A 750 -53.37 44.02 25.33
N LEU A 751 -54.62 43.76 25.73
CA LEU A 751 -55.39 42.58 25.32
C LEU A 751 -55.68 42.53 23.80
N ASN A 752 -55.33 43.56 23.03
CA ASN A 752 -55.43 43.58 21.57
C ASN A 752 -54.13 43.17 20.87
N LYS A 753 -53.08 42.89 21.63
CA LYS A 753 -51.76 42.50 21.15
C LYS A 753 -51.35 41.16 21.73
N GLY A 754 -50.29 40.60 21.19
CA GLY A 754 -49.79 39.29 21.51
C GLY A 754 -48.38 39.07 20.97
N PHE A 755 -47.89 37.86 21.16
CA PHE A 755 -46.59 37.44 20.71
C PHE A 755 -46.58 35.95 20.37
N ILE A 756 -45.58 35.54 19.61
CA ILE A 756 -45.36 34.15 19.21
C ILE A 756 -43.99 33.72 19.72
N GLU A 757 -43.95 32.56 20.34
CA GLU A 757 -42.70 31.87 20.67
C GLU A 757 -42.57 30.65 19.77
N ILE A 758 -41.37 30.45 19.22
CA ILE A 758 -41.02 29.29 18.40
C ILE A 758 -39.66 28.72 18.82
N GLU A 759 -39.50 27.42 18.63
CA GLU A 759 -38.27 26.67 18.80
C GLU A 759 -38.07 25.69 17.63
N TRP A 760 -36.81 25.32 17.37
CA TRP A 760 -36.43 24.38 16.32
C TRP A 760 -35.17 23.62 16.74
N ASP A 761 -34.96 22.43 16.19
CA ASP A 761 -33.76 21.66 16.47
C ASP A 761 -32.50 22.28 15.82
N GLU A 762 -31.35 22.05 16.44
CA GLU A 762 -30.06 22.58 15.96
C GLU A 762 -29.66 21.93 14.62
N ILE A 763 -29.40 22.76 13.60
CA ILE A 763 -28.85 22.33 12.30
C ILE A 763 -27.34 22.18 12.43
N SER A 764 -26.83 20.97 12.22
CA SER A 764 -25.40 20.67 12.30
C SER A 764 -24.59 21.55 11.34
N GLY A 765 -23.62 22.30 11.88
CA GLY A 765 -22.75 23.20 11.10
C GLY A 765 -23.30 24.62 10.90
N ALA A 766 -24.50 24.93 11.39
CA ALA A 766 -25.02 26.29 11.40
C ALA A 766 -24.17 27.19 12.33
N LYS A 767 -23.86 28.40 11.85
CA LYS A 767 -23.22 29.48 12.61
C LYS A 767 -24.25 30.49 13.13
N GLY A 768 -25.46 30.48 12.58
CA GLY A 768 -26.60 31.25 13.06
C GLY A 768 -27.87 30.86 12.32
N TYR A 769 -28.99 31.47 12.71
CA TYR A 769 -30.31 31.18 12.16
C TYR A 769 -31.04 32.47 11.79
N LYS A 770 -31.94 32.38 10.82
CA LYS A 770 -32.90 33.43 10.50
C LYS A 770 -34.30 32.93 10.73
N VAL A 771 -35.11 33.75 11.40
CA VAL A 771 -36.56 33.59 11.47
C VAL A 771 -37.19 34.44 10.38
N TRP A 772 -38.03 33.83 9.56
CA TRP A 772 -38.67 34.48 8.43
C TRP A 772 -40.14 34.72 8.75
N LEU A 773 -40.54 35.99 8.90
CA LEU A 773 -41.92 36.37 9.20
C LEU A 773 -42.61 36.91 7.94
N PHE A 774 -43.80 36.39 7.64
CA PHE A 774 -44.56 36.80 6.45
C PHE A 774 -45.31 38.11 6.66
N ASN A 775 -45.10 39.08 5.75
CA ASN A 775 -45.72 40.41 5.80
C ASN A 775 -47.01 40.54 4.96
N GLY A 776 -47.50 39.43 4.38
CA GLY A 776 -48.66 39.42 3.48
C GLY A 776 -48.30 39.24 2.00
N LYS A 777 -47.06 39.54 1.62
CA LYS A 777 -46.55 39.43 0.25
C LYS A 777 -45.29 38.59 0.15
N GLU A 778 -44.35 38.77 1.08
CA GLU A 778 -43.07 38.07 1.12
C GLU A 778 -42.67 37.74 2.56
N TYR A 779 -41.68 36.86 2.70
CA TYR A 779 -41.05 36.55 3.99
C TYR A 779 -39.89 37.52 4.22
N GLU A 780 -39.89 38.21 5.36
CA GLU A 780 -38.80 39.10 5.77
C GLU A 780 -37.92 38.41 6.83
N PRO A 781 -36.59 38.40 6.66
CA PRO A 781 -35.68 37.71 7.57
C PRO A 781 -35.38 38.53 8.82
N ILE A 782 -35.36 37.86 9.96
CA ILE A 782 -34.90 38.35 11.25
C ILE A 782 -33.71 37.47 11.63
N ASP A 783 -32.50 38.04 11.65
CA ASP A 783 -31.32 37.32 12.13
C ASP A 783 -31.43 37.17 13.64
N VAL A 784 -31.55 35.93 14.10
CA VAL A 784 -31.68 35.60 15.52
C VAL A 784 -30.36 35.13 16.12
N GLY A 785 -29.29 35.12 15.31
CA GLY A 785 -27.98 34.61 15.70
C GLY A 785 -27.97 33.10 15.94
N ASN A 786 -26.99 32.61 16.69
CA ASN A 786 -26.85 31.19 16.99
C ASN A 786 -27.76 30.76 18.16
N THR A 787 -29.07 30.74 17.90
CA THR A 787 -30.11 30.29 18.82
C THR A 787 -31.01 29.26 18.15
N THR A 788 -31.60 28.38 18.94
CA THR A 788 -32.59 27.38 18.51
C THR A 788 -34.02 27.74 18.93
N SER A 789 -34.22 29.00 19.33
CA SER A 789 -35.51 29.52 19.77
C SER A 789 -35.60 31.03 19.57
N TRP A 790 -36.82 31.52 19.38
CA TRP A 790 -37.10 32.94 19.19
C TRP A 790 -38.50 33.32 19.70
N SER A 791 -38.63 34.53 20.23
CA SER A 791 -39.89 35.11 20.71
C SER A 791 -40.09 36.48 20.09
N SER A 792 -41.30 36.74 19.61
CA SER A 792 -41.68 38.05 19.07
C SER A 792 -42.05 39.07 20.15
N LEU A 793 -42.05 38.67 21.43
CA LEU A 793 -42.41 39.55 22.55
C LEU A 793 -41.46 40.74 22.62
N ASP A 794 -41.97 41.97 22.71
CA ASP A 794 -41.24 43.24 22.63
C ASP A 794 -40.29 43.37 21.43
N ALA A 795 -40.48 42.58 20.37
CA ALA A 795 -39.59 42.63 19.22
C ALA A 795 -39.84 43.89 18.36
N GLY A 796 -40.96 44.58 18.58
CA GLY A 796 -41.30 45.83 17.90
C GLY A 796 -41.38 45.67 16.38
N LEU A 797 -41.85 44.52 15.91
CA LEU A 797 -41.77 44.15 14.49
C LEU A 797 -42.98 44.59 13.68
N TRP A 798 -44.13 44.76 14.31
CA TRP A 798 -45.37 44.99 13.59
C TRP A 798 -45.58 46.49 13.34
N PRO A 799 -46.07 46.92 12.15
CA PRO A 799 -46.39 48.32 11.91
C PRO A 799 -47.39 48.87 12.92
N THR A 800 -47.15 50.08 13.40
CA THR A 800 -48.02 50.76 14.36
C THR A 800 -49.42 50.97 13.78
N ILE A 801 -50.41 51.18 14.66
CA ILE A 801 -51.79 51.45 14.23
C ILE A 801 -51.85 52.62 13.23
N GLU A 802 -51.09 53.70 13.45
CA GLU A 802 -51.04 54.88 12.58
C GLU A 802 -50.45 54.55 11.20
N GLU A 803 -49.37 53.77 11.15
CA GLU A 803 -48.74 53.34 9.90
C GLU A 803 -49.63 52.38 9.10
N ARG A 804 -50.33 51.47 9.78
CA ARG A 804 -51.28 50.55 9.14
C ARG A 804 -52.45 51.30 8.50
N GLN A 805 -52.89 52.41 9.09
CA GLN A 805 -53.94 53.26 8.50
C GLN A 805 -53.45 54.01 7.25
N LEU A 806 -52.16 54.28 7.12
CA LEU A 806 -51.52 54.89 5.94
C LEU A 806 -51.17 53.87 4.85
N GLY A 807 -51.53 52.60 5.02
CA GLY A 807 -51.28 51.53 4.03
C GLY A 807 -49.91 50.88 4.14
N HIS A 808 -49.16 51.09 5.24
CA HIS A 808 -47.88 50.40 5.45
C HIS A 808 -48.10 48.92 5.76
N TYR A 809 -47.20 48.07 5.25
CA TYR A 809 -47.24 46.61 5.45
C TYR A 809 -45.89 45.95 5.72
N LYS A 810 -44.77 46.66 5.51
CA LYS A 810 -43.42 46.14 5.80
C LYS A 810 -43.17 46.06 7.29
N LEU A 811 -42.47 45.02 7.74
CA LEU A 811 -42.12 44.84 9.14
C LEU A 811 -41.02 45.81 9.60
N HIS A 812 -41.07 46.22 10.86
CA HIS A 812 -40.06 47.06 11.52
C HIS A 812 -38.88 46.22 12.00
N LEU A 813 -38.01 45.83 11.09
CA LEU A 813 -36.80 45.05 11.42
C LEU A 813 -35.78 45.83 12.28
N ASP A 814 -35.99 47.13 12.47
CA ASP A 814 -35.24 48.00 13.38
C ASP A 814 -35.79 47.99 14.83
N GLY A 815 -36.90 47.29 15.07
CA GLY A 815 -37.55 47.17 16.37
C GLY A 815 -38.33 48.41 16.81
N THR A 816 -38.63 49.35 15.92
CA THR A 816 -39.35 50.60 16.25
C THR A 816 -40.88 50.49 16.17
N GLY A 817 -41.40 49.34 15.75
CA GLY A 817 -42.82 49.05 15.66
C GLY A 817 -43.45 48.60 16.99
N GLU A 818 -44.61 47.95 16.88
CA GLU A 818 -45.36 47.39 18.01
C GLU A 818 -45.35 45.86 18.02
N ASP A 819 -45.83 45.28 19.13
CA ASP A 819 -46.07 43.84 19.24
C ASP A 819 -47.19 43.36 18.29
N LEU A 820 -47.23 42.04 18.09
CA LEU A 820 -48.13 41.42 17.10
C LEU A 820 -49.60 41.66 17.50
N PRO A 821 -50.47 42.17 16.61
CA PRO A 821 -51.90 42.30 16.91
C PRO A 821 -52.58 40.92 16.99
N LEU A 822 -53.74 40.82 17.65
CA LEU A 822 -54.54 39.58 17.56
C LEU A 822 -54.95 39.23 16.12
N ASP A 823 -55.09 40.27 15.27
CA ASP A 823 -55.50 40.13 13.88
C ASP A 823 -54.46 40.78 12.93
N PRO A 824 -53.64 39.98 12.22
CA PRO A 824 -52.66 40.50 11.26
C PRO A 824 -53.28 40.92 9.91
N SER A 825 -54.56 40.63 9.65
CA SER A 825 -55.17 40.76 8.32
C SER A 825 -55.06 42.16 7.70
N GLN A 826 -55.05 43.22 8.51
CA GLN A 826 -54.91 44.58 8.01
C GLN A 826 -53.57 44.83 7.30
N VAL A 827 -52.47 44.26 7.81
CA VAL A 827 -51.14 44.33 7.15
C VAL A 827 -51.16 43.54 5.85
N TYR A 828 -51.81 42.37 5.85
CA TYR A 828 -51.91 41.54 4.66
C TYR A 828 -52.75 42.20 3.55
N LYS A 829 -53.84 42.90 3.90
CA LYS A 829 -54.62 43.72 2.97
C LYS A 829 -53.80 44.86 2.38
N ASN A 830 -53.06 45.59 3.21
CA ASN A 830 -52.19 46.68 2.78
C ASN A 830 -51.10 46.22 1.79
N SER A 831 -50.63 44.97 1.91
CA SER A 831 -49.61 44.39 1.01
C SER A 831 -50.12 44.06 -0.41
N LEU A 832 -51.44 44.06 -0.64
CA LEU A 832 -52.11 43.56 -1.84
C LEU A 832 -51.81 42.08 -2.16
N GLY A 833 -51.47 41.28 -1.14
CA GLY A 833 -51.16 39.86 -1.26
C GLY A 833 -52.37 38.93 -1.23
N LYS A 834 -52.12 37.63 -1.46
CA LYS A 834 -53.15 36.59 -1.61
C LYS A 834 -53.95 36.28 -0.33
N TYR A 835 -53.42 36.62 0.84
CA TYR A 835 -53.94 36.19 2.14
C TYR A 835 -54.56 37.31 2.98
N GLY A 836 -55.20 38.30 2.33
CA GLY A 836 -55.71 39.50 2.97
C GLY A 836 -56.67 39.27 4.15
N ASP A 837 -57.46 38.20 4.16
CA ASP A 837 -58.42 37.91 5.25
C ASP A 837 -57.91 36.89 6.29
N SER A 838 -56.64 36.47 6.21
CA SER A 838 -56.09 35.50 7.14
C SER A 838 -55.78 36.11 8.50
N LYS A 839 -56.08 35.34 9.55
CA LYS A 839 -55.68 35.62 10.94
C LYS A 839 -54.46 34.83 11.40
N ASN A 840 -53.94 33.94 10.55
CA ASN A 840 -52.71 33.20 10.84
C ASN A 840 -51.50 34.09 10.61
N TYR A 841 -50.50 33.93 11.48
CA TYR A 841 -49.13 34.31 11.17
C TYR A 841 -48.47 33.20 10.35
N TRP A 842 -47.42 33.51 9.60
CA TRP A 842 -46.60 32.50 8.94
C TRP A 842 -45.14 32.74 9.28
N ILE A 843 -44.52 31.71 9.85
CA ILE A 843 -43.14 31.77 10.31
C ILE A 843 -42.37 30.58 9.76
N ARG A 844 -41.15 30.82 9.27
CA ARG A 844 -40.19 29.79 8.82
C ARG A 844 -38.82 30.04 9.46
N VAL A 845 -37.94 29.04 9.40
CA VAL A 845 -36.57 29.12 9.92
C VAL A 845 -35.60 28.58 8.88
N SER A 846 -34.42 29.20 8.77
CA SER A 846 -33.26 28.66 8.04
C SER A 846 -32.00 28.77 8.92
N GLY A 847 -31.08 27.80 8.76
CA GLY A 847 -29.75 27.86 9.36
C GLY A 847 -28.73 28.29 8.32
N TYR A 848 -27.83 29.20 8.68
CA TYR A 848 -26.71 29.60 7.82
C TYR A 848 -25.38 29.19 8.44
N GLY A 849 -24.49 28.63 7.63
CA GLY A 849 -23.14 28.21 8.01
C GLY A 849 -22.07 28.90 7.16
N GLU A 850 -20.83 28.39 7.24
CA GLU A 850 -19.69 28.94 6.49
C GLU A 850 -19.82 28.77 4.96
N PHE A 851 -20.56 27.74 4.52
CA PHE A 851 -20.64 27.33 3.11
C PHE A 851 -22.01 27.59 2.45
N GLY A 852 -22.95 28.23 3.15
CA GLY A 852 -24.28 28.53 2.62
C GLY A 852 -25.39 28.57 3.68
N GLU A 853 -26.62 28.75 3.21
CA GLU A 853 -27.84 28.76 4.01
C GLU A 853 -28.70 27.55 3.64
N SER A 854 -29.33 26.91 4.63
CA SER A 854 -30.30 25.83 4.41
C SER A 854 -31.52 26.36 3.66
N GLU A 855 -32.33 25.47 3.08
CA GLU A 855 -33.68 25.88 2.68
C GLU A 855 -34.49 26.36 3.90
N MET A 856 -35.51 27.18 3.64
CA MET A 856 -36.48 27.56 4.68
C MET A 856 -37.32 26.33 5.06
N SER A 857 -37.49 26.11 6.36
CA SER A 857 -38.37 25.08 6.90
C SER A 857 -39.82 25.24 6.45
N ALA A 858 -40.66 24.21 6.68
CA ALA A 858 -42.10 24.34 6.49
C ALA A 858 -42.67 25.46 7.38
N ALA A 859 -43.75 26.09 6.93
CA ALA A 859 -44.33 27.22 7.65
C ALA A 859 -45.10 26.79 8.90
N PHE A 860 -44.70 27.32 10.06
CA PHE A 860 -45.49 27.32 11.28
C PHE A 860 -46.57 28.43 11.20
N MET A 861 -47.83 28.07 11.47
CA MET A 861 -48.99 28.92 11.18
C MET A 861 -49.90 29.17 12.40
N PRO A 862 -49.46 29.93 13.43
CA PRO A 862 -50.25 30.15 14.63
C PRO A 862 -51.28 31.28 14.49
N THR A 863 -52.33 31.24 15.31
CA THR A 863 -53.28 32.35 15.55
C THR A 863 -53.16 32.80 17.00
N ILE A 864 -53.18 34.11 17.27
CA ILE A 864 -53.24 34.64 18.64
C ILE A 864 -54.71 34.70 19.09
N ILE A 865 -55.04 34.05 20.20
CA ILE A 865 -56.42 33.88 20.69
C ILE A 865 -56.67 34.81 21.90
N PRO A 866 -57.76 35.60 21.93
CA PRO A 866 -58.11 36.46 23.07
C PRO A 866 -58.42 35.66 24.35
N LEU A 867 -58.19 36.27 25.51
CA LEU A 867 -58.42 35.63 26.82
C LEU A 867 -59.92 35.33 27.06
N PRO A 868 -60.30 34.15 27.61
CA PRO A 868 -61.69 33.85 27.96
C PRO A 868 -62.16 34.64 29.20
N GLU A 869 -63.35 35.25 29.13
CA GLU A 869 -64.05 35.82 30.29
C GLU A 869 -65.03 34.77 30.88
N ASN A 870 -64.75 34.29 32.10
CA ASN A 870 -65.57 33.45 33.01
C ASN A 870 -65.78 31.97 32.67
N ILE A 871 -65.37 31.06 33.58
CA ILE A 871 -65.91 29.69 33.71
C ILE A 871 -65.88 29.24 35.21
N ASP A 872 -66.95 28.54 35.61
CA ASP A 872 -67.50 28.24 36.95
C ASP A 872 -66.67 27.46 37.99
N GLU A 873 -67.14 27.51 39.26
CA GLU A 873 -66.56 26.98 40.51
C GLU A 873 -66.34 25.46 40.56
N PHE A 874 -65.11 25.05 40.92
CA PHE A 874 -64.78 23.75 41.47
C PHE A 874 -65.01 23.78 42.99
N THR A 875 -65.89 22.94 43.54
CA THR A 875 -66.26 22.97 44.98
C THR A 875 -65.20 22.28 45.88
N ASP A 876 -65.19 22.61 47.18
CA ASP A 876 -64.26 21.99 48.16
C ASP A 876 -64.42 20.47 48.27
N GLU A 877 -65.62 19.94 48.02
CA GLU A 877 -65.93 18.50 47.98
C GLU A 877 -65.18 17.80 46.84
N ASN A 878 -65.20 18.35 45.62
CA ASN A 878 -64.52 17.77 44.45
C ASN A 878 -62.99 17.84 44.56
N TYR A 879 -62.45 18.81 45.30
CA TYR A 879 -61.01 18.90 45.55
C TYR A 879 -60.52 17.87 46.57
N THR A 880 -61.33 17.61 47.60
CA THR A 880 -61.02 16.57 48.59
C THR A 880 -61.13 15.19 47.94
N ASP A 881 -62.16 14.95 47.13
CA ASP A 881 -62.34 13.70 46.37
C ASP A 881 -61.23 13.49 45.33
N PHE A 882 -60.71 14.56 44.69
CA PHE A 882 -59.50 14.49 43.84
C PHE A 882 -58.23 14.15 44.64
N LYS A 883 -58.01 14.79 45.79
CA LYS A 883 -56.86 14.50 46.67
C LYS A 883 -56.92 13.07 47.22
N GLU A 884 -58.10 12.49 47.40
CA GLU A 884 -58.30 11.14 47.90
C GLU A 884 -58.42 10.06 46.81
N ASN A 885 -58.76 10.39 45.56
CA ASN A 885 -58.92 9.40 44.47
C ASN A 885 -57.80 9.38 43.41
N ILE A 886 -56.79 10.25 43.50
CA ILE A 886 -55.58 10.16 42.64
C ILE A 886 -54.82 8.83 42.83
N TYR A 887 -55.03 8.14 43.96
CA TYR A 887 -54.36 6.88 44.32
C TYR A 887 -54.75 5.68 43.45
N GLY A 888 -55.85 5.79 42.68
CA GLY A 888 -56.41 4.69 41.90
C GLY A 888 -55.91 4.60 40.46
N LEU A 889 -55.05 5.53 40.01
CA LEU A 889 -54.47 5.48 38.67
C LEU A 889 -53.41 4.36 38.62
N PRO A 890 -53.59 3.32 37.79
CA PRO A 890 -52.59 2.27 37.63
C PRO A 890 -51.38 2.83 36.91
N SER A 891 -50.17 2.62 37.45
CA SER A 891 -48.93 2.83 36.69
C SER A 891 -49.01 2.08 35.36
N SER A 892 -48.84 2.79 34.23
CA SER A 892 -48.76 2.19 32.89
C SER A 892 -47.50 1.35 32.66
N LEU A 893 -46.51 1.44 33.54
CA LEU A 893 -45.29 0.63 33.51
C LEU A 893 -45.52 -0.74 34.18
N GLU A 894 -45.18 -1.82 33.47
CA GLU A 894 -45.17 -3.17 34.02
C GLU A 894 -44.18 -3.28 35.18
N THR A 895 -44.52 -4.07 36.20
CA THR A 895 -43.78 -4.14 37.48
C THR A 895 -42.27 -4.46 37.32
N GLU A 896 -41.87 -5.17 36.27
CA GLU A 896 -40.45 -5.45 35.96
C GLU A 896 -39.72 -4.23 35.38
N VAL A 897 -40.40 -3.40 34.58
CA VAL A 897 -39.86 -2.16 33.98
C VAL A 897 -39.66 -1.10 35.06
N SER A 898 -40.60 -0.97 36.01
CA SER A 898 -40.49 -0.04 37.14
C SER A 898 -39.27 -0.34 38.03
N ILE A 899 -38.89 -1.63 38.17
CA ILE A 899 -37.72 -2.06 38.95
C ILE A 899 -36.41 -1.78 38.20
N GLN A 900 -36.40 -1.96 36.88
CA GLN A 900 -35.25 -1.61 36.06
C GLN A 900 -34.96 -0.10 36.15
N TYR A 901 -35.99 0.73 36.01
CA TYR A 901 -35.90 2.18 36.20
C TYR A 901 -35.41 2.57 37.60
N TYR A 902 -35.95 1.93 38.65
CA TYR A 902 -35.46 2.13 40.02
C TYR A 902 -33.96 1.86 40.13
N ASN A 903 -33.48 0.73 39.59
CA ASN A 903 -32.06 0.35 39.67
C ASN A 903 -31.13 1.24 38.83
N GLU A 904 -31.59 1.75 37.68
CA GLU A 904 -30.80 2.62 36.80
C GLU A 904 -30.67 4.06 37.32
N LEU A 905 -31.71 4.56 37.99
CA LEU A 905 -31.74 5.93 38.49
C LEU A 905 -31.25 6.06 39.94
N THR A 906 -31.30 4.98 40.73
CA THR A 906 -30.81 4.99 42.13
C THR A 906 -29.36 5.50 42.27
N PRO A 907 -28.38 5.07 41.45
CA PRO A 907 -27.02 5.60 41.51
C PRO A 907 -26.94 7.11 41.21
N PHE A 908 -27.71 7.57 40.23
CA PHE A 908 -27.77 8.98 39.85
C PHE A 908 -28.39 9.86 40.94
N PHE A 909 -29.46 9.40 41.59
CA PHE A 909 -30.08 10.09 42.72
C PHE A 909 -29.20 10.08 43.98
N SER A 910 -28.39 9.04 44.19
CA SER A 910 -27.45 8.99 45.31
C SER A 910 -26.22 9.91 45.16
N GLU A 911 -25.96 10.39 43.95
CA GLU A 911 -24.89 11.35 43.65
C GLU A 911 -25.37 12.81 43.69
N MET A 912 -26.68 13.05 43.82
CA MET A 912 -27.23 14.39 44.00
C MET A 912 -26.98 14.87 45.43
N PRO A 913 -26.57 16.15 45.62
CA PRO A 913 -26.35 16.69 46.95
C PRO A 913 -27.64 16.61 47.78
N GLU A 914 -27.53 16.13 49.02
CA GLU A 914 -28.66 16.13 49.95
C GLU A 914 -29.20 17.56 50.12
N PRO A 915 -30.53 17.75 50.18
CA PRO A 915 -31.09 19.07 50.41
C PRO A 915 -30.60 19.63 51.76
N GLU A 916 -30.08 20.85 51.77
CA GLU A 916 -30.11 21.66 52.98
C GLU A 916 -31.59 21.91 53.30
N ILE A 917 -32.05 21.35 54.42
CA ILE A 917 -33.34 21.69 55.01
C ILE A 917 -33.30 23.20 55.30
N ASP A 918 -34.05 24.00 54.55
CA ASP A 918 -34.36 25.36 54.98
C ASP A 918 -35.39 25.23 56.11
N THR A 919 -34.91 25.34 57.35
CA THR A 919 -35.64 24.99 58.59
C THR A 919 -36.76 25.98 58.96
N GLU A 920 -37.50 26.55 58.01
CA GLU A 920 -38.51 27.59 58.32
C GLU A 920 -39.94 27.34 57.79
N GLU A 921 -40.31 26.12 57.38
CA GLU A 921 -41.73 25.73 57.28
C GLU A 921 -42.04 24.52 58.17
N GLU A 922 -42.33 24.80 59.45
CA GLU A 922 -43.06 23.91 60.34
C GLU A 922 -44.45 23.65 59.75
N VAL A 923 -44.71 22.42 59.30
CA VAL A 923 -46.08 21.94 59.09
C VAL A 923 -46.30 20.74 60.00
N VAL A 924 -47.04 21.02 61.07
CA VAL A 924 -47.60 20.06 62.03
C VAL A 924 -48.56 19.13 61.30
N PHE A 925 -48.35 17.82 61.40
CA PHE A 925 -49.40 16.83 61.10
C PHE A 925 -49.85 16.19 62.42
N GLU A 926 -51.14 16.32 62.72
CA GLU A 926 -51.80 15.58 63.79
C GLU A 926 -51.70 14.07 63.50
N GLU A 927 -50.98 13.35 64.35
CA GLU A 927 -50.99 11.90 64.40
C GLU A 927 -52.34 11.44 64.96
N ASP A 928 -53.23 10.92 64.11
CA ASP A 928 -54.27 10.01 64.57
C ASP A 928 -54.40 8.81 63.62
N ASN A 929 -54.23 7.62 64.22
CA ASN A 929 -54.52 6.27 63.72
C ASN A 929 -53.43 5.47 62.98
N ILE A 930 -52.23 5.33 63.58
CA ILE A 930 -51.46 4.08 63.45
C ILE A 930 -51.10 3.57 64.84
N GLU A 931 -51.71 2.46 65.28
CA GLU A 931 -51.49 1.89 66.61
C GLU A 931 -50.03 1.45 66.83
N PRO A 932 -49.44 1.75 68.01
CA PRO A 932 -48.09 1.33 68.36
C PRO A 932 -48.07 -0.08 68.96
N ILE A 933 -47.17 -0.94 68.46
CA ILE A 933 -46.86 -2.21 69.12
C ILE A 933 -45.91 -1.94 70.29
N LYS A 934 -46.39 -2.21 71.52
CA LYS A 934 -45.58 -2.29 72.75
C LYS A 934 -44.72 -3.56 72.78
N ASP A 935 -43.46 -3.47 73.19
CA ASP A 935 -43.07 -3.85 74.56
C ASP A 935 -41.70 -3.28 74.98
N LEU A 936 -41.56 -3.13 76.30
CA LEU A 936 -40.60 -2.43 77.12
C LEU A 936 -39.33 -3.24 77.42
N SER A 937 -38.21 -2.52 77.60
CA SER A 937 -37.45 -2.43 78.87
C SER A 937 -35.92 -2.53 78.74
N ASN A 938 -35.29 -1.71 79.59
CA ASN A 938 -33.92 -1.73 80.11
C ASN A 938 -32.82 -0.90 79.40
N GLU A 939 -32.55 0.23 80.06
CA GLU A 939 -31.25 0.76 80.48
C GLU A 939 -30.07 0.74 79.48
N GLY A 940 -29.69 1.96 79.07
CA GLY A 940 -28.29 2.33 78.92
C GLY A 940 -27.62 1.99 77.59
N THR A 941 -27.95 2.76 76.54
CA THR A 941 -27.08 3.29 75.45
C THR A 941 -28.01 3.78 74.33
N ALA A 942 -27.91 5.04 73.91
CA ALA A 942 -28.68 5.55 72.77
C ALA A 942 -28.13 4.94 71.47
N VAL A 943 -28.71 3.83 71.06
CA VAL A 943 -28.49 3.23 69.73
C VAL A 943 -29.39 4.00 68.74
N PRO A 944 -28.87 4.50 67.60
CA PRO A 944 -29.70 5.17 66.61
C PRO A 944 -30.76 4.19 66.06
N LEU A 945 -32.02 4.62 66.06
CA LEU A 945 -33.15 3.92 65.46
C LEU A 945 -32.80 3.58 64.00
N LYS A 946 -32.72 2.29 63.66
CA LYS A 946 -32.61 1.86 62.27
C LYS A 946 -33.89 2.25 61.54
N LEU A 947 -33.84 3.27 60.69
CA LEU A 947 -34.93 3.63 59.78
C LEU A 947 -35.34 2.40 58.96
N THR A 948 -36.65 2.19 58.84
CA THR A 948 -37.20 1.11 58.01
C THR A 948 -36.99 1.43 56.53
N PRO A 949 -36.93 0.42 55.64
CA PRO A 949 -36.88 0.65 54.19
C PRO A 949 -38.00 1.55 53.67
N TYR A 950 -39.17 1.54 54.32
CA TYR A 950 -40.27 2.46 54.03
C TYR A 950 -39.87 3.92 54.29
N GLN A 951 -39.34 4.21 55.48
CA GLN A 951 -38.93 5.56 55.90
C GLN A 951 -37.78 6.08 55.03
N ILE A 952 -36.78 5.25 54.73
CA ILE A 952 -35.66 5.63 53.86
C ILE A 952 -36.15 6.09 52.49
N ASN A 953 -37.08 5.35 51.90
CA ASN A 953 -37.65 5.72 50.60
C ASN A 953 -38.62 6.90 50.72
N PHE A 954 -39.39 7.02 51.80
CA PHE A 954 -40.29 8.15 52.04
C PHE A 954 -39.51 9.47 52.13
N ASP A 955 -38.41 9.49 52.88
CA ASP A 955 -37.56 10.67 53.07
C ASP A 955 -36.86 11.12 51.78
N ARG A 956 -36.61 10.18 50.86
CA ARG A 956 -36.08 10.47 49.52
C ARG A 956 -37.09 11.19 48.62
N ILE A 957 -38.40 11.06 48.88
CA ILE A 957 -39.42 11.73 48.07
C ILE A 957 -39.41 13.22 48.41
N ASN A 958 -38.75 14.01 47.57
CA ASN A 958 -38.66 15.46 47.64
C ASN A 958 -38.90 16.10 46.26
N GLY A 959 -39.03 17.42 46.21
CA GLY A 959 -39.29 18.15 44.97
C GLY A 959 -38.23 17.93 43.89
N ASN A 960 -36.95 17.87 44.26
CA ASN A 960 -35.83 17.68 43.32
C ASN A 960 -35.82 16.28 42.69
N LEU A 961 -36.19 15.24 43.46
CA LEU A 961 -36.35 13.88 42.93
C LEU A 961 -37.44 13.85 41.86
N ILE A 962 -38.58 14.48 42.16
CA ILE A 962 -39.74 14.52 41.25
C ILE A 962 -39.40 15.33 40.00
N GLU A 963 -38.80 16.51 40.16
CA GLU A 963 -38.28 17.35 39.05
C GLU A 963 -37.37 16.53 38.13
N THR A 964 -36.35 15.91 38.70
CA THR A 964 -35.35 15.14 37.94
C THR A 964 -35.99 13.98 37.16
N TYR A 965 -36.98 13.30 37.76
CA TYR A 965 -37.68 12.21 37.07
C TYR A 965 -38.49 12.73 35.88
N LEU A 966 -39.27 13.80 36.09
CA LEU A 966 -40.07 14.44 35.04
C LEU A 966 -39.18 15.01 33.92
N ASP A 967 -38.04 15.57 34.26
CA ASP A 967 -37.08 16.08 33.27
C ASP A 967 -36.53 14.99 32.36
N LEU A 968 -36.19 13.83 32.94
CA LEU A 968 -35.71 12.68 32.16
C LEU A 968 -36.80 12.13 31.25
N ASP A 969 -38.03 12.05 31.77
CA ASP A 969 -39.21 11.60 31.02
C ASP A 969 -39.53 12.53 29.84
N GLU A 970 -39.40 13.85 30.05
CA GLU A 970 -39.57 14.88 29.02
C GLU A 970 -38.33 15.06 28.12
N GLY A 971 -37.38 14.13 28.19
CA GLY A 971 -36.26 14.02 27.26
C GLY A 971 -35.09 14.95 27.53
N VAL A 972 -35.02 15.57 28.71
CA VAL A 972 -33.88 16.42 29.09
C VAL A 972 -32.68 15.54 29.44
N SER A 973 -31.53 15.81 28.80
CA SER A 973 -30.30 15.08 29.10
C SER A 973 -29.85 15.30 30.55
N LYS A 974 -29.28 14.25 31.17
CA LYS A 974 -28.68 14.33 32.52
C LYS A 974 -27.72 15.52 32.68
N ILE A 975 -26.96 15.85 31.63
CA ILE A 975 -26.03 16.99 31.62
C ILE A 975 -26.77 18.32 31.77
N ASN A 976 -27.88 18.50 31.07
CA ASN A 976 -28.67 19.73 31.17
C ASN A 976 -29.41 19.82 32.51
N ILE A 977 -29.94 18.70 33.01
CA ILE A 977 -30.53 18.62 34.36
C ILE A 977 -29.49 19.08 35.41
N THR A 978 -28.27 18.55 35.37
CA THR A 978 -27.21 18.99 36.29
C THR A 978 -26.81 20.45 36.07
N LYS A 979 -26.67 20.92 34.83
CA LYS A 979 -26.33 22.33 34.59
C LYS A 979 -27.39 23.29 35.12
N ILE A 980 -28.67 22.99 34.91
CA ILE A 980 -29.78 23.87 35.28
C ILE A 980 -30.10 23.71 36.76
N GLY A 981 -30.47 22.49 37.18
CA GLY A 981 -30.94 22.17 38.53
C GLY A 981 -29.86 22.17 39.60
N VAL A 982 -28.57 22.18 39.23
CA VAL A 982 -27.45 22.32 40.19
C VAL A 982 -26.70 23.61 39.90
N ASN A 983 -25.96 23.70 38.81
CA ASN A 983 -24.99 24.79 38.63
C ASN A 983 -25.63 26.17 38.58
N TYR A 984 -26.64 26.37 37.72
CA TYR A 984 -27.28 27.68 37.57
C TYR A 984 -28.22 28.01 38.73
N GLN A 985 -28.83 27.00 39.36
CA GLN A 985 -29.66 27.19 40.54
C GLN A 985 -28.82 27.72 41.72
N TYR A 986 -27.65 27.11 41.98
CA TYR A 986 -26.73 27.58 43.01
C TYR A 986 -26.13 28.94 42.69
N GLN A 987 -25.72 29.18 41.44
CA GLN A 987 -25.26 30.52 41.03
C GLN A 987 -26.35 31.58 41.25
N ALA A 988 -27.59 31.30 40.90
CA ALA A 988 -28.69 32.23 41.13
C ALA A 988 -28.97 32.46 42.63
N LYS A 989 -28.82 31.42 43.47
CA LYS A 989 -28.90 31.54 44.95
C LYS A 989 -27.82 32.50 45.46
N ASP A 990 -26.58 32.34 45.02
CA ASP A 990 -25.46 33.19 45.47
C ASP A 990 -25.61 34.64 44.98
N ILE A 991 -25.95 34.84 43.71
CA ILE A 991 -26.12 36.17 43.12
C ILE A 991 -27.29 36.91 43.80
N SER A 992 -28.41 36.22 44.04
CA SER A 992 -29.57 36.82 44.71
C SER A 992 -29.30 37.16 46.17
N ALA A 993 -28.60 36.29 46.91
CA ALA A 993 -28.19 36.55 48.29
C ALA A 993 -27.26 37.76 48.40
N ALA A 994 -26.33 37.92 47.45
CA ALA A 994 -25.45 39.09 47.38
C ALA A 994 -26.21 40.39 47.03
N GLN A 995 -27.18 40.32 46.10
CA GLN A 995 -27.90 41.49 45.61
C GLN A 995 -28.98 42.00 46.59
N TYR A 996 -29.68 41.09 47.27
CA TYR A 996 -30.79 41.41 48.17
C TYR A 996 -30.68 40.66 49.52
N PRO A 997 -29.65 40.93 50.33
CA PRO A 997 -29.38 40.16 51.56
C PRO A 997 -30.49 40.28 52.62
N ASN A 998 -31.21 41.41 52.65
CA ASN A 998 -32.18 41.75 53.71
C ASN A 998 -33.66 41.70 53.26
N SER A 999 -33.95 41.22 52.05
CA SER A 999 -35.33 41.16 51.54
C SER A 999 -35.66 39.74 51.09
N LYS A 1000 -36.44 39.00 51.90
CA LYS A 1000 -36.85 37.61 51.61
C LYS A 1000 -37.45 37.49 50.21
N TRP A 1001 -38.51 38.26 49.92
CA TRP A 1001 -39.25 38.10 48.67
C TRP A 1001 -38.57 38.68 47.43
N LEU A 1002 -37.84 39.80 47.56
CA LEU A 1002 -37.13 40.36 46.41
C LEU A 1002 -35.89 39.54 46.05
N LYS A 1003 -35.25 38.93 47.06
CA LYS A 1003 -34.18 37.94 46.86
C LYS A 1003 -34.71 36.75 46.07
N ASP A 1004 -35.87 36.23 46.45
CA ASP A 1004 -36.47 35.07 45.80
C ASP A 1004 -36.92 35.37 44.35
N ALA A 1005 -37.65 36.46 44.13
CA ALA A 1005 -38.00 36.92 42.79
C ALA A 1005 -36.78 37.13 41.87
N TYR A 1006 -35.69 37.68 42.42
CA TYR A 1006 -34.43 37.85 41.69
C TYR A 1006 -33.72 36.52 41.43
N ARG A 1007 -33.77 35.58 42.37
CA ARG A 1007 -33.22 34.23 42.22
C ARG A 1007 -33.87 33.50 41.06
N HIS A 1008 -35.21 33.42 41.03
CA HIS A 1008 -35.95 32.71 39.99
C HIS A 1008 -35.76 33.32 38.59
N PHE A 1009 -35.78 34.65 38.50
CA PHE A 1009 -35.44 35.35 37.26
C PHE A 1009 -34.00 35.07 36.81
N THR A 1010 -33.02 35.18 37.72
CA THR A 1010 -31.60 34.97 37.43
C THR A 1010 -31.32 33.53 37.02
N TRP A 1011 -31.91 32.56 37.73
CA TRP A 1011 -31.78 31.15 37.44
C TRP A 1011 -32.20 30.84 36.02
N ASN A 1012 -33.35 31.38 35.61
CA ASN A 1012 -33.88 31.19 34.27
C ASN A 1012 -33.09 31.93 33.19
N PHE A 1013 -32.59 33.13 33.50
CA PHE A 1013 -31.71 33.87 32.60
C PHE A 1013 -30.42 33.11 32.30
N LEU A 1014 -29.76 32.59 33.35
CA LEU A 1014 -28.52 31.82 33.23
C LEU A 1014 -28.76 30.47 32.56
N SER A 1015 -29.83 29.78 32.94
CA SER A 1015 -30.20 28.48 32.39
C SER A 1015 -30.48 28.56 30.90
N PHE A 1016 -31.24 29.56 30.47
CA PHE A 1016 -31.46 29.82 29.05
C PHE A 1016 -30.13 30.05 28.31
N LYS A 1017 -29.26 30.95 28.81
CA LYS A 1017 -27.97 31.26 28.16
C LYS A 1017 -27.05 30.05 28.08
N GLY A 1018 -27.13 29.16 29.07
CA GLY A 1018 -26.23 28.03 29.21
C GLY A 1018 -26.69 26.75 28.52
N THR A 1019 -27.99 26.55 28.33
CA THR A 1019 -28.56 25.28 27.88
C THR A 1019 -29.63 25.40 26.79
N GLY A 1020 -30.00 26.62 26.40
CA GLY A 1020 -31.08 26.88 25.43
C GLY A 1020 -32.47 26.90 26.08
N TYR A 1021 -33.47 27.36 25.33
CA TYR A 1021 -34.83 27.60 25.84
C TYR A 1021 -35.50 26.33 26.33
N LYS A 1022 -35.52 25.28 25.50
CA LYS A 1022 -36.29 24.04 25.73
C LYS A 1022 -35.89 23.38 27.05
N ALA A 1023 -34.60 23.10 27.22
CA ALA A 1023 -34.08 22.49 28.45
C ALA A 1023 -34.31 23.40 29.68
N ALA A 1024 -34.03 24.71 29.56
CA ALA A 1024 -34.26 25.65 30.65
C ALA A 1024 -35.74 25.75 31.04
N LYS A 1025 -36.65 25.75 30.07
CA LYS A 1025 -38.09 25.78 30.30
C LYS A 1025 -38.56 24.52 31.00
N ILE A 1026 -38.20 23.34 30.50
CA ILE A 1026 -38.63 22.05 31.07
C ILE A 1026 -38.21 21.95 32.53
N VAL A 1027 -36.90 22.06 32.81
CA VAL A 1027 -36.34 21.86 34.16
C VAL A 1027 -36.94 22.86 35.17
N THR A 1028 -36.95 24.15 34.84
CA THR A 1028 -37.46 25.17 35.78
C THR A 1028 -38.98 25.15 35.94
N THR A 1029 -39.71 24.54 35.02
CA THR A 1029 -41.16 24.31 35.15
C THR A 1029 -41.42 23.05 35.96
N ASN A 1030 -40.62 22.00 35.76
CA ASN A 1030 -40.67 20.76 36.53
C ASN A 1030 -40.25 20.93 37.99
N HIS A 1031 -39.40 21.91 38.30
CA HIS A 1031 -39.14 22.32 39.68
C HIS A 1031 -40.43 22.70 40.43
N GLU A 1032 -41.26 23.53 39.82
CA GLU A 1032 -42.54 23.97 40.41
C GLU A 1032 -43.55 22.82 40.49
N TRP A 1033 -43.57 21.94 39.48
CA TRP A 1033 -44.37 20.72 39.53
C TRP A 1033 -43.89 19.73 40.59
N GLY A 1034 -42.58 19.63 40.84
CA GLY A 1034 -42.01 18.82 41.89
C GLY A 1034 -42.50 19.26 43.27
N MET A 1035 -42.60 20.57 43.50
CA MET A 1035 -43.18 21.13 44.71
C MET A 1035 -44.70 20.89 44.81
N ALA A 1036 -45.44 21.04 43.72
CA ALA A 1036 -46.89 20.82 43.70
C ALA A 1036 -47.28 19.33 43.86
N LEU A 1037 -46.48 18.41 43.30
CA LEU A 1037 -46.73 16.96 43.33
C LEU A 1037 -46.11 16.26 44.54
N LEU A 1038 -45.33 16.95 45.37
CA LEU A 1038 -44.63 16.35 46.52
C LEU A 1038 -45.56 15.56 47.45
N ASN A 1039 -46.62 16.21 47.93
CA ASN A 1039 -47.58 15.58 48.84
C ASN A 1039 -48.40 14.47 48.15
N PRO A 1040 -48.95 14.68 46.93
CA PRO A 1040 -49.55 13.60 46.14
C PRO A 1040 -48.66 12.35 46.00
N SER A 1041 -47.37 12.56 45.70
CA SER A 1041 -46.39 11.47 45.50
C SER A 1041 -46.13 10.67 46.77
N ARG A 1042 -45.94 11.36 47.91
CA ARG A 1042 -45.76 10.73 49.23
C ARG A 1042 -46.98 9.91 49.65
N ASN A 1043 -48.17 10.43 49.40
CA ASN A 1043 -49.42 9.73 49.70
C ASN A 1043 -49.60 8.50 48.80
N TYR A 1044 -49.30 8.61 47.50
CA TYR A 1044 -49.34 7.49 46.56
C TYR A 1044 -48.38 6.37 46.96
N TYR A 1045 -47.12 6.72 47.27
CA TYR A 1045 -46.12 5.79 47.78
C TYR A 1045 -46.60 5.05 49.05
N THR A 1046 -47.19 5.77 50.00
CA THR A 1046 -47.73 5.20 51.23
C THR A 1046 -48.87 4.22 50.97
N SER A 1047 -49.76 4.56 50.04
CA SER A 1047 -50.88 3.71 49.61
C SER A 1047 -50.38 2.41 48.98
N GLN A 1048 -49.44 2.49 48.03
CA GLN A 1048 -48.87 1.31 47.37
C GLN A 1048 -48.09 0.42 48.33
N TYR A 1049 -47.34 1.02 49.26
CA TYR A 1049 -46.65 0.27 50.31
C TYR A 1049 -47.64 -0.56 51.14
N ASN A 1050 -48.72 0.07 51.60
CA ASN A 1050 -49.78 -0.59 52.35
C ASN A 1050 -50.50 -1.67 51.53
N TYR A 1051 -50.69 -1.45 50.23
CA TYR A 1051 -51.25 -2.44 49.31
C TYR A 1051 -50.37 -3.70 49.22
N TYR A 1052 -49.06 -3.55 48.99
CA TYR A 1052 -48.14 -4.68 48.93
C TYR A 1052 -48.01 -5.40 50.28
N LYS A 1053 -47.98 -4.65 51.40
CA LYS A 1053 -48.03 -5.24 52.75
C LYS A 1053 -49.29 -6.08 52.97
N LYS A 1054 -50.47 -5.61 52.53
CA LYS A 1054 -51.73 -6.37 52.61
C LYS A 1054 -51.73 -7.64 51.75
N LYS A 1055 -50.95 -7.68 50.66
CA LYS A 1055 -50.71 -8.90 49.85
C LYS A 1055 -49.72 -9.89 50.46
N GLY A 1056 -49.22 -9.64 51.67
CA GLY A 1056 -48.31 -10.53 52.39
C GLY A 1056 -46.84 -10.39 52.00
N TRP A 1057 -46.45 -9.29 51.36
CA TRP A 1057 -45.06 -9.08 50.95
C TRP A 1057 -44.17 -8.61 52.12
N GLU A 1058 -42.90 -8.99 52.04
CA GLU A 1058 -41.85 -8.51 52.95
C GLU A 1058 -41.73 -6.98 52.90
N SER A 1059 -41.42 -6.34 54.03
CA SER A 1059 -41.46 -4.87 54.14
C SER A 1059 -40.44 -4.19 53.22
N ASN A 1060 -39.25 -4.75 53.05
CA ASN A 1060 -38.25 -4.21 52.11
C ASN A 1060 -38.75 -4.29 50.66
N LYS A 1061 -39.30 -5.45 50.26
CA LYS A 1061 -39.86 -5.64 48.92
C LYS A 1061 -41.05 -4.72 48.67
N SER A 1062 -41.90 -4.53 49.67
CA SER A 1062 -43.06 -3.63 49.59
C SER A 1062 -42.63 -2.17 49.41
N ALA A 1063 -41.60 -1.72 50.14
CA ALA A 1063 -41.07 -0.36 50.04
C ALA A 1063 -40.38 -0.08 48.69
N GLN A 1064 -39.67 -1.07 48.13
CA GLN A 1064 -39.03 -0.92 46.82
C GLN A 1064 -40.05 -0.83 45.70
N TYR A 1065 -41.04 -1.72 45.68
CA TYR A 1065 -42.05 -1.75 44.61
C TYR A 1065 -42.99 -0.55 44.70
N ALA A 1066 -43.39 -0.14 45.91
CA ALA A 1066 -44.18 1.07 46.09
C ALA A 1066 -43.45 2.33 45.59
N PHE A 1067 -42.13 2.41 45.79
CA PHE A 1067 -41.34 3.55 45.32
C PHE A 1067 -41.19 3.54 43.80
N ALA A 1068 -40.98 2.36 43.20
CA ALA A 1068 -40.96 2.20 41.75
C ALA A 1068 -42.30 2.55 41.09
N ASP A 1069 -43.43 2.13 41.68
CA ASP A 1069 -44.77 2.49 41.20
C ASP A 1069 -45.05 3.99 41.35
N MET A 1070 -44.54 4.62 42.41
CA MET A 1070 -44.65 6.07 42.59
C MET A 1070 -43.90 6.82 41.50
N LEU A 1071 -42.67 6.42 41.17
CA LEU A 1071 -41.91 7.01 40.07
C LEU A 1071 -42.68 6.89 38.75
N GLY A 1072 -43.18 5.69 38.42
CA GLY A 1072 -43.98 5.49 37.20
C GLY A 1072 -45.29 6.28 37.18
N TRP A 1073 -45.88 6.55 38.35
CA TRP A 1073 -47.06 7.38 38.49
C TRP A 1073 -46.81 8.88 38.26
N LEU A 1074 -45.58 9.40 38.44
CA LEU A 1074 -45.31 10.84 38.39
C LEU A 1074 -45.74 11.49 37.06
N THR A 1075 -45.41 10.86 35.92
CA THR A 1075 -45.77 11.36 34.59
C THR A 1075 -47.28 11.43 34.41
N GLU A 1076 -47.99 10.34 34.73
CA GLU A 1076 -49.45 10.29 34.61
C GLU A 1076 -50.15 11.23 35.58
N GLY A 1077 -49.63 11.33 36.82
CA GLY A 1077 -50.12 12.25 37.84
C GLY A 1077 -49.98 13.70 37.41
N LYS A 1078 -48.83 14.07 36.83
CA LYS A 1078 -48.61 15.40 36.24
C LYS A 1078 -49.58 15.65 35.09
N GLU A 1079 -49.65 14.74 34.11
CA GLU A 1079 -50.52 14.90 32.93
C GLU A 1079 -52.00 15.00 33.30
N TYR A 1080 -52.45 14.24 34.29
CA TYR A 1080 -53.82 14.30 34.77
C TYR A 1080 -54.12 15.64 35.47
N ALA A 1081 -53.26 16.08 36.39
CA ALA A 1081 -53.39 17.38 37.07
C ALA A 1081 -53.29 18.56 36.08
N LEU A 1082 -52.43 18.44 35.07
CA LEU A 1082 -52.26 19.41 34.00
C LEU A 1082 -53.50 19.49 33.11
N THR A 1083 -54.08 18.34 32.75
CA THR A 1083 -55.31 18.26 31.94
C THR A 1083 -56.47 18.95 32.64
N ILE A 1084 -56.66 18.70 33.94
CA ILE A 1084 -57.71 19.35 34.73
C ILE A 1084 -57.38 20.84 34.90
N SER A 1085 -56.13 21.18 35.18
CA SER A 1085 -55.69 22.59 35.29
C SER A 1085 -55.98 23.36 34.01
N LYS A 1086 -55.72 22.79 32.83
CA LYS A 1086 -56.03 23.42 31.52
C LYS A 1086 -57.52 23.69 31.34
N ALA A 1087 -58.38 22.83 31.86
CA ALA A 1087 -59.82 22.92 31.71
C ALA A 1087 -60.52 23.71 32.83
N ASN A 1088 -59.91 23.84 34.02
CA ASN A 1088 -60.56 24.38 35.21
C ASN A 1088 -59.62 25.31 36.01
N TYR A 1089 -59.93 26.60 35.99
CA TYR A 1089 -59.16 27.63 36.69
C TYR A 1089 -59.22 27.51 38.22
N ALA A 1090 -60.36 27.12 38.78
CA ALA A 1090 -60.51 26.98 40.23
C ALA A 1090 -59.64 25.85 40.78
N PHE A 1091 -59.54 24.73 40.05
CA PHE A 1091 -58.60 23.66 40.35
C PHE A 1091 -57.15 24.16 40.27
N PHE A 1092 -56.77 24.79 39.14
CA PHE A 1092 -55.42 25.35 38.95
C PHE A 1092 -55.02 26.26 40.13
N LYS A 1093 -55.91 27.18 40.52
CA LYS A 1093 -55.69 28.13 41.61
C LYS A 1093 -55.53 27.47 42.98
N LYS A 1094 -56.19 26.34 43.21
CA LYS A 1094 -56.13 25.60 44.47
C LYS A 1094 -54.98 24.58 44.52
N PHE A 1095 -54.53 24.14 43.36
CA PHE A 1095 -53.43 23.19 43.22
C PHE A 1095 -52.07 23.87 43.35
N PHE A 1096 -51.88 25.03 42.72
CA PHE A 1096 -50.64 25.80 42.79
C PHE A 1096 -50.66 26.84 43.91
N SER A 1097 -49.53 26.96 44.64
CA SER A 1097 -49.37 27.95 45.70
C SER A 1097 -49.10 29.36 45.14
N LYS A 1098 -49.17 30.39 45.99
CA LYS A 1098 -48.78 31.76 45.61
C LYS A 1098 -47.30 31.84 45.18
N GLY A 1099 -46.42 31.08 45.84
CA GLY A 1099 -45.01 30.95 45.45
C GLY A 1099 -44.88 30.44 44.01
N ASN A 1100 -45.52 29.30 43.70
CA ASN A 1100 -45.49 28.75 42.34
C ASN A 1100 -45.96 29.76 41.28
N ILE A 1101 -47.00 30.54 41.56
CA ILE A 1101 -47.49 31.57 40.63
C ILE A 1101 -46.46 32.70 40.41
N MET A 1102 -45.80 33.14 41.48
CA MET A 1102 -44.70 34.11 41.38
C MET A 1102 -43.56 33.55 40.54
N ASP A 1103 -43.20 32.29 40.78
CA ASP A 1103 -42.03 31.67 40.16
C ASP A 1103 -42.28 31.32 38.71
N PHE A 1104 -43.42 30.74 38.34
CA PHE A 1104 -43.81 30.58 36.94
C PHE A 1104 -43.76 31.90 36.16
N ASN A 1105 -44.16 33.01 36.78
CA ASN A 1105 -44.08 34.33 36.16
C ASN A 1105 -42.63 34.77 35.94
N ASN A 1106 -41.83 34.75 37.00
CA ASN A 1106 -40.47 35.29 36.98
C ASN A 1106 -39.52 34.39 36.19
N ASN A 1107 -39.74 33.08 36.21
CA ASN A 1107 -39.03 32.09 35.39
C ASN A 1107 -39.20 32.41 33.90
N HIS A 1108 -40.44 32.64 33.45
CA HIS A 1108 -40.74 33.00 32.06
C HIS A 1108 -40.01 34.28 31.62
N TYR A 1109 -40.08 35.36 32.39
CA TYR A 1109 -39.40 36.61 32.03
C TYR A 1109 -37.88 36.50 32.10
N GLY A 1110 -37.35 35.68 33.02
CA GLY A 1110 -35.91 35.37 33.08
C GLY A 1110 -35.41 34.77 31.77
N ARG A 1111 -36.13 33.78 31.22
CA ARG A 1111 -35.82 33.17 29.92
C ARG A 1111 -35.96 34.16 28.77
N ASN A 1112 -37.07 34.90 28.72
CA ASN A 1112 -37.37 35.79 27.59
C ASN A 1112 -36.45 37.01 27.51
N TYR A 1113 -35.96 37.50 28.63
CA TYR A 1113 -35.01 38.62 28.66
C TYR A 1113 -33.56 38.16 28.44
N ALA A 1114 -33.27 36.87 28.55
CA ALA A 1114 -31.92 36.33 28.34
C ALA A 1114 -31.40 36.64 26.93
N ASN A 1115 -32.23 36.53 25.89
CA ASN A 1115 -31.78 36.85 24.53
C ASN A 1115 -31.54 38.33 24.26
N LYS A 1116 -32.24 39.21 24.98
CA LYS A 1116 -32.24 40.65 24.71
C LYS A 1116 -31.17 41.42 25.48
N PHE A 1117 -30.64 40.84 26.55
CA PHE A 1117 -29.70 41.50 27.43
C PHE A 1117 -28.46 40.62 27.67
N SER A 1118 -27.29 41.25 27.75
CA SER A 1118 -26.04 40.59 28.11
C SER A 1118 -25.84 40.49 29.64
N SER A 1119 -26.60 41.24 30.43
CA SER A 1119 -26.49 41.32 31.89
C SER A 1119 -27.82 41.02 32.58
N VAL A 1120 -27.78 40.09 33.55
CA VAL A 1120 -28.92 39.73 34.41
C VAL A 1120 -29.48 40.96 35.13
N SER A 1121 -28.61 41.83 35.66
CA SER A 1121 -29.02 43.00 36.45
C SER A 1121 -29.78 44.03 35.60
N SER A 1122 -29.29 44.26 34.37
CA SER A 1122 -29.96 45.15 33.41
C SER A 1122 -31.29 44.58 32.95
N ALA A 1123 -31.33 43.27 32.66
CA ALA A 1123 -32.54 42.54 32.28
C ALA A 1123 -33.62 42.60 33.37
N PHE A 1124 -33.25 42.29 34.61
CA PHE A 1124 -34.16 42.30 35.75
C PHE A 1124 -34.70 43.71 36.00
N THR A 1125 -33.84 44.74 35.94
CA THR A 1125 -34.26 46.13 36.10
C THR A 1125 -35.25 46.55 35.01
N ALA A 1126 -34.99 46.17 33.75
CA ALA A 1126 -35.89 46.46 32.63
C ALA A 1126 -37.26 45.78 32.79
N ALA A 1127 -37.29 44.49 33.10
CA ALA A 1127 -38.53 43.74 33.33
C ALA A 1127 -39.31 44.27 34.56
N LYS A 1128 -38.60 44.61 35.64
CA LYS A 1128 -39.19 45.20 36.84
C LYS A 1128 -39.80 46.57 36.58
N ASN A 1129 -39.11 47.45 35.85
CA ASN A 1129 -39.60 48.80 35.53
C ASN A 1129 -40.83 48.79 34.62
N LYS A 1130 -40.95 47.77 33.75
CA LYS A 1130 -42.18 47.52 32.97
C LYS A 1130 -43.33 46.91 33.80
N GLY A 1131 -43.10 46.59 35.08
CA GLY A 1131 -44.11 45.99 35.95
C GLY A 1131 -44.38 44.51 35.69
N TYR A 1132 -43.49 43.82 34.97
CA TYR A 1132 -43.71 42.42 34.55
C TYR A 1132 -43.35 41.38 35.62
N LEU A 1133 -42.52 41.75 36.59
CA LEU A 1133 -42.07 40.84 37.65
C LEU A 1133 -42.93 40.92 38.91
N ILE A 1134 -43.22 39.76 39.49
CA ILE A 1134 -43.86 39.66 40.81
C ILE A 1134 -42.73 39.65 41.83
N THR A 1135 -42.62 40.69 42.64
CA THR A 1135 -41.47 40.92 43.55
C THR A 1135 -41.75 40.52 44.99
N ASP A 1136 -42.95 40.03 45.26
CA ASP A 1136 -43.47 39.74 46.59
C ASP A 1136 -44.65 38.76 46.50
N GLU A 1137 -44.50 37.57 47.07
CA GLU A 1137 -45.54 36.53 47.08
C GLU A 1137 -46.86 37.01 47.69
N THR A 1138 -46.80 37.90 48.68
CA THR A 1138 -47.99 38.44 49.34
C THR A 1138 -48.83 39.30 48.37
N LYS A 1139 -48.22 39.79 47.28
CA LYS A 1139 -48.87 40.56 46.21
C LYS A 1139 -49.44 39.70 45.09
N VAL A 1140 -49.34 38.37 45.19
CA VAL A 1140 -50.01 37.47 44.26
C VAL A 1140 -51.53 37.57 44.45
N THR A 1141 -52.23 37.99 43.40
CA THR A 1141 -53.68 38.20 43.35
C THR A 1141 -54.29 37.24 42.33
N ASP A 1142 -55.63 37.18 42.26
CA ASP A 1142 -56.35 36.39 41.26
C ASP A 1142 -55.95 36.75 39.81
N PHE A 1143 -55.55 38.00 39.57
CA PHE A 1143 -55.02 38.42 38.28
C PHE A 1143 -53.77 37.63 37.88
N HIS A 1144 -52.82 37.46 38.81
CA HIS A 1144 -51.59 36.72 38.55
C HIS A 1144 -51.86 35.23 38.29
N TYR A 1145 -52.79 34.63 39.04
CA TYR A 1145 -53.23 33.25 38.79
C TYR A 1145 -53.83 33.11 37.37
N LYS A 1146 -54.76 33.99 36.97
CA LYS A 1146 -55.35 33.98 35.62
C LYS A 1146 -54.30 34.16 34.54
N LYS A 1147 -53.33 35.04 34.77
CA LYS A 1147 -52.19 35.27 33.86
C LYS A 1147 -51.41 33.98 33.63
N ILE A 1148 -50.96 33.29 34.67
CA ILE A 1148 -50.21 32.02 34.52
C ILE A 1148 -51.08 30.93 33.88
N TRP A 1149 -52.35 30.85 34.26
CA TRP A 1149 -53.30 29.89 33.71
C TRP A 1149 -53.51 30.06 32.19
N ASN A 1150 -53.76 31.30 31.76
CA ASN A 1150 -54.05 31.61 30.37
C ASN A 1150 -52.82 31.52 29.46
N THR A 1151 -51.68 31.99 29.96
CA THR A 1151 -50.40 31.93 29.22
C THR A 1151 -49.78 30.55 29.26
N LYS A 1152 -50.38 29.59 29.98
CA LYS A 1152 -49.91 28.21 30.12
C LYS A 1152 -48.44 28.13 30.52
N ARG A 1153 -47.99 29.05 31.38
CA ARG A 1153 -46.58 29.07 31.85
C ARG A 1153 -46.23 27.91 32.78
N TYR A 1154 -47.24 27.20 33.27
CA TYR A 1154 -47.14 25.95 34.00
C TYR A 1154 -47.06 24.72 33.08
N TYR A 1155 -47.13 24.91 31.75
CA TYR A 1155 -47.10 23.86 30.73
C TYR A 1155 -45.72 23.71 30.08
#